data_AF-A0A072PJ34-F1
#
_entry.id   AF-A0A072PJ34-F1
#
_cell.length_a   1.000
_cell.length_b   1.000
_cell.length_c   1.000
_cell.angle_alpha   90.00
_cell.angle_beta   90.00
_cell.angle_gamma   90.00
#
_symmetry.space_group_name_H-M   'P 1'
#
loop_
_entity.id
_entity.type
_entity.pdbx_description
1 polymer ?
#
loop_
_entity_poly.entity_id
_entity_poly.type
_entity_poly.pdbx_seq_one_letter_code
_entity_poly.pdbx_strand_id
1 'polypeptide(L)'
;MWLSASSSKRSSKPSPAGQTTPQANSTPRPTSPSSALAEVLRKNPFRAGSRESLALEIEEDVSVQLNKDLLVLADFFPDVKVEVLRELLLRFDGNSRLALCTEQLFKYKAEWARGRLNVPPRDLDEPIPRNERFRTKSYVDAVKRTVAREFNSLNKSAIDAVLAEVNYCYTDARPTLQGLANKTWKIAITSIFKKKKSVTEPPSILLDKSKSDPAGSRLLATGSTVLDQELTTLFSVPDAVPKLRDQHAIDIELAEAINLQEAEDAGALFECQICYNDTTFEKIAACTLHNHTICLDCVRRTLNEAIFGQGWAKTVDMERGTLKCLAPSIDDDCDGCIPRDLVQRSISREKSASETWARFEDRLAEHSIQTSAITLARCPFCSYAEADQDYKAEHASKLNWHVRRPKDISTLTLILILELIPALLFLAIPFLVLFPKFFSSYFYIALGHLALRNRTTRFVCRRASCGRKSCLQCLKSWHDPHICHEPLILSLRTTVEAARTAAIKRTCPRCGTSFVKSSGCNKLTCVCGYSMCYLCRKNIGKAGSNTEGGEGYRHFCEHFRPTPGQKCQECDKCDLYRAEDEDAEVKRAGEDAERMWREREGMIGVKGLEDAVGNVAGEDTVLNRLKDGRWSVQDIADWAVEMFISVDVE
;
A
#
# COMPACT_ATOMS: atom_id res chain seq x y z
N MET A 1 20.83 -47.10 46.52
CA MET A 1 19.75 -47.70 47.32
C MET A 1 18.44 -47.27 46.65
N TRP A 2 17.68 -48.14 46.00
CA TRP A 2 16.78 -49.17 46.58
C TRP A 2 15.64 -48.51 47.39
N LEU A 3 14.33 -48.69 47.13
CA LEU A 3 13.60 -49.61 46.22
C LEU A 3 12.19 -49.08 45.82
N SER A 4 11.64 -49.70 44.76
CA SER A 4 10.24 -50.00 44.32
C SER A 4 9.08 -49.97 45.35
N ALA A 5 7.75 -50.11 45.06
CA ALA A 5 6.92 -50.59 43.92
C ALA A 5 5.41 -50.24 44.21
N SER A 6 4.34 -50.61 43.45
CA SER A 6 4.02 -50.75 42.01
C SER A 6 2.55 -51.23 41.79
N SER A 7 1.95 -51.04 40.59
CA SER A 7 0.69 -51.70 40.09
C SER A 7 -0.66 -51.33 40.76
N SER A 8 -1.86 -51.49 40.17
CA SER A 8 -2.33 -51.71 38.78
C SER A 8 -3.88 -51.57 38.71
N LYS A 9 -4.43 -51.27 37.51
CA LYS A 9 -5.72 -51.72 36.90
C LYS A 9 -6.97 -51.94 37.80
N ARG A 10 -8.19 -51.53 37.43
CA ARG A 10 -8.97 -52.15 36.32
C ARG A 10 -10.28 -51.38 36.00
N SER A 11 -10.81 -51.61 34.80
CA SER A 11 -12.03 -51.05 34.22
C SER A 11 -13.34 -51.80 34.55
N SER A 12 -14.48 -51.11 34.52
CA SER A 12 -15.79 -51.70 34.15
C SER A 12 -16.75 -50.64 33.55
N LYS A 13 -17.43 -51.00 32.45
CA LYS A 13 -18.71 -50.39 32.02
C LYS A 13 -19.86 -51.18 32.65
N PRO A 14 -21.07 -50.62 32.72
CA PRO A 14 -22.12 -51.16 31.86
C PRO A 14 -23.07 -50.11 31.24
N SER A 15 -24.00 -50.60 30.45
CA SER A 15 -25.17 -49.94 29.84
C SER A 15 -26.28 -51.02 29.72
N PRO A 16 -27.50 -50.75 29.23
CA PRO A 16 -28.39 -49.57 29.35
C PRO A 16 -29.80 -49.95 29.90
N ALA A 17 -30.69 -48.98 30.13
CA ALA A 17 -32.17 -49.04 29.92
C ALA A 17 -32.92 -47.93 30.69
N GLY A 18 -34.12 -47.54 30.24
CA GLY A 18 -35.09 -46.75 31.03
C GLY A 18 -35.71 -45.56 30.29
N GLN A 19 -36.98 -45.65 29.94
CA GLN A 19 -37.76 -44.60 29.25
C GLN A 19 -38.21 -43.49 30.21
N THR A 20 -38.38 -42.25 29.71
CA THR A 20 -39.66 -41.51 29.80
C THR A 20 -39.61 -40.20 29.02
N THR A 21 -40.65 -39.94 28.22
CA THR A 21 -40.98 -38.61 27.67
C THR A 21 -41.92 -37.89 28.65
N PRO A 22 -41.99 -36.54 28.56
CA PRO A 22 -43.24 -35.99 28.04
C PRO A 22 -43.03 -34.90 26.98
N GLN A 23 -44.02 -34.74 26.10
CA GLN A 23 -44.10 -33.64 25.14
C GLN A 23 -44.51 -32.33 25.82
N ALA A 24 -43.95 -31.21 25.36
CA ALA A 24 -44.53 -29.88 25.55
C ALA A 24 -44.33 -29.06 24.27
N ASN A 25 -45.42 -28.47 23.76
CA ASN A 25 -45.41 -27.63 22.56
C ASN A 25 -44.64 -26.33 22.79
N SER A 26 -43.88 -25.87 21.79
CA SER A 26 -43.53 -24.44 21.69
C SER A 26 -43.40 -24.00 20.23
N THR A 27 -43.95 -22.82 19.95
CA THR A 27 -43.93 -22.11 18.67
C THR A 27 -42.53 -21.66 18.26
N PRO A 28 -42.23 -21.49 16.95
CA PRO A 28 -40.90 -21.10 16.49
C PRO A 28 -40.55 -19.67 16.91
N ARG A 29 -39.40 -19.52 17.59
CA ARG A 29 -38.76 -18.24 17.90
C ARG A 29 -37.76 -17.90 16.78
N PRO A 30 -37.63 -16.63 16.33
CA PRO A 30 -36.72 -16.27 15.25
C PRO A 30 -35.25 -16.57 15.61
N THR A 31 -34.51 -17.12 14.66
CA THR A 31 -33.09 -17.47 14.80
C THR A 31 -32.18 -16.25 14.66
N SER A 32 -31.16 -16.18 15.52
CA SER A 32 -30.17 -15.10 15.53
C SER A 32 -29.26 -15.14 14.28
N PRO A 33 -28.86 -14.00 13.70
CA PRO A 33 -28.11 -13.97 12.43
C PRO A 33 -26.77 -14.72 12.46
N SER A 34 -26.13 -14.86 13.64
CA SER A 34 -24.90 -15.64 13.78
C SER A 34 -25.05 -17.14 13.47
N SER A 35 -26.25 -17.74 13.54
CA SER A 35 -26.41 -19.17 13.22
C SER A 35 -26.32 -19.42 11.72
N ALA A 36 -26.83 -18.51 10.88
CA ALA A 36 -26.72 -18.60 9.43
C ALA A 36 -25.26 -18.46 8.97
N LEU A 37 -24.54 -17.48 9.53
CA LEU A 37 -23.11 -17.28 9.28
C LEU A 37 -22.27 -18.51 9.71
N ALA A 38 -22.54 -19.08 10.89
CA ALA A 38 -21.86 -20.27 11.38
C ALA A 38 -22.13 -21.51 10.51
N GLU A 39 -23.32 -21.63 9.92
CA GLU A 39 -23.67 -22.72 8.99
C GLU A 39 -22.99 -22.56 7.63
N VAL A 40 -22.92 -21.33 7.11
CA VAL A 40 -22.19 -20.99 5.86
C VAL A 40 -20.68 -21.22 6.03
N LEU A 41 -20.08 -20.80 7.14
CA LEU A 41 -18.65 -20.98 7.41
C LEU A 41 -18.25 -22.42 7.75
N ARG A 42 -19.20 -23.27 8.19
CA ARG A 42 -18.94 -24.70 8.51
C ARG A 42 -18.59 -25.56 7.29
N LYS A 43 -18.96 -25.14 6.08
CA LYS A 43 -18.61 -25.87 4.84
C LYS A 43 -17.13 -25.67 4.50
N ASN A 44 -16.35 -26.70 4.82
CA ASN A 44 -14.90 -26.80 4.67
C ASN A 44 -14.47 -26.75 3.18
N PRO A 45 -13.38 -26.06 2.77
CA PRO A 45 -13.12 -25.74 1.35
C PRO A 45 -12.87 -26.91 0.38
N PHE A 46 -12.69 -28.14 0.89
CA PHE A 46 -12.24 -29.29 0.10
C PHE A 46 -13.23 -30.46 0.01
N ARG A 47 -14.47 -30.31 0.49
CA ARG A 47 -15.48 -31.38 0.41
C ARG A 47 -16.57 -31.06 -0.61
N ALA A 48 -16.36 -31.49 -1.85
CA ALA A 48 -17.39 -31.48 -2.87
C ALA A 48 -18.65 -32.23 -2.37
N GLY A 49 -19.78 -31.53 -2.32
CA GLY A 49 -21.08 -32.11 -2.02
C GLY A 49 -21.58 -32.99 -3.17
N SER A 50 -22.45 -33.95 -2.85
CA SER A 50 -23.01 -34.90 -3.81
C SER A 50 -23.60 -34.21 -5.05
N ARG A 51 -23.27 -34.73 -6.24
CA ARG A 51 -24.01 -34.43 -7.48
C ARG A 51 -25.24 -35.31 -7.52
N GLU A 52 -26.42 -34.72 -7.43
CA GLU A 52 -27.67 -35.33 -7.89
C GLU A 52 -28.41 -34.38 -8.83
N SER A 53 -29.13 -34.97 -9.77
CA SER A 53 -29.38 -34.43 -11.11
C SER A 53 -30.60 -33.51 -11.23
N LEU A 54 -30.61 -32.67 -12.27
CA LEU A 54 -31.73 -32.06 -13.05
C LEU A 54 -31.18 -30.75 -13.69
N ALA A 55 -31.52 -30.30 -14.89
CA ALA A 55 -32.09 -30.92 -16.08
C ALA A 55 -31.59 -30.14 -17.33
N LEU A 56 -31.97 -30.56 -18.54
CA LEU A 56 -31.50 -29.98 -19.81
C LEU A 56 -32.12 -28.60 -20.11
N GLU A 57 -31.32 -27.54 -20.03
CA GLU A 57 -31.53 -26.30 -20.80
C GLU A 57 -30.19 -25.82 -21.38
N ILE A 58 -30.24 -24.97 -22.41
CA ILE A 58 -29.12 -24.64 -23.30
C ILE A 58 -27.95 -24.05 -22.50
N GLU A 59 -26.79 -24.72 -22.48
CA GLU A 59 -25.57 -24.25 -21.79
C GLU A 59 -25.01 -22.98 -22.48
N GLU A 60 -25.58 -21.80 -22.21
CA GLU A 60 -24.73 -20.61 -22.09
C GLU A 60 -23.70 -20.91 -21.00
N ASP A 61 -22.41 -20.89 -21.35
CA ASP A 61 -21.34 -21.31 -20.45
C ASP A 61 -21.37 -20.42 -19.19
N VAL A 62 -21.78 -20.99 -18.05
CA VAL A 62 -22.02 -20.29 -16.78
C VAL A 62 -20.80 -19.47 -16.35
N SER A 63 -19.61 -19.87 -16.80
CA SER A 63 -18.34 -19.15 -16.69
C SER A 63 -18.42 -17.70 -17.19
N VAL A 64 -19.21 -17.42 -18.23
CA VAL A 64 -19.37 -16.07 -18.81
C VAL A 64 -20.10 -15.15 -17.83
N GLN A 65 -21.24 -15.59 -17.26
CA GLN A 65 -21.96 -14.78 -16.29
C GLN A 65 -21.17 -14.65 -14.98
N LEU A 66 -20.55 -15.74 -14.50
CA LEU A 66 -19.65 -15.69 -13.34
C LEU A 66 -18.48 -14.72 -13.53
N ASN A 67 -17.95 -14.58 -14.76
CA ASN A 67 -16.91 -13.61 -15.05
C ASN A 67 -17.42 -12.16 -15.11
N LYS A 68 -18.67 -11.91 -15.51
CA LYS A 68 -19.29 -10.59 -15.37
C LYS A 68 -19.49 -10.23 -13.90
N ASP A 69 -20.06 -11.15 -13.12
CA ASP A 69 -20.27 -10.98 -11.68
C ASP A 69 -18.93 -10.74 -10.94
N LEU A 70 -17.86 -11.46 -11.34
CA LEU A 70 -16.50 -11.32 -10.80
C LEU A 70 -15.89 -9.94 -11.06
N LEU A 71 -16.08 -9.39 -12.27
CA LEU A 71 -15.63 -8.03 -12.61
C LEU A 71 -16.33 -7.00 -11.71
N VAL A 72 -17.67 -7.06 -11.62
CA VAL A 72 -18.45 -6.15 -10.78
C VAL A 72 -18.02 -6.23 -9.30
N LEU A 73 -17.82 -7.44 -8.75
CA LEU A 73 -17.32 -7.59 -7.38
C LEU A 73 -15.90 -7.06 -7.21
N ALA A 74 -15.02 -7.23 -8.19
CA ALA A 74 -13.65 -6.71 -8.13
C ALA A 74 -13.59 -5.18 -8.25
N ASP A 75 -14.57 -4.55 -8.89
CA ASP A 75 -14.69 -3.09 -9.00
C ASP A 75 -15.26 -2.48 -7.69
N PHE A 76 -16.23 -3.15 -7.05
CA PHE A 76 -16.75 -2.72 -5.74
C PHE A 76 -15.80 -3.04 -4.56
N PHE A 77 -14.96 -4.08 -4.67
CA PHE A 77 -14.04 -4.53 -3.61
C PHE A 77 -12.61 -4.73 -4.15
N PRO A 78 -11.94 -3.66 -4.64
CA PRO A 78 -10.62 -3.74 -5.26
C PRO A 78 -9.50 -4.21 -4.31
N ASP A 79 -9.70 -4.07 -3.00
CA ASP A 79 -8.79 -4.55 -1.96
C ASP A 79 -8.94 -6.04 -1.65
N VAL A 80 -9.93 -6.75 -2.21
CA VAL A 80 -10.11 -8.19 -2.00
C VAL A 80 -9.48 -8.97 -3.14
N LYS A 81 -8.65 -9.98 -2.84
CA LYS A 81 -8.04 -10.83 -3.88
C LYS A 81 -9.10 -11.56 -4.70
N VAL A 82 -8.88 -11.65 -6.02
CA VAL A 82 -9.79 -12.27 -6.99
C VAL A 82 -10.11 -13.73 -6.65
N GLU A 83 -9.19 -14.46 -6.01
CA GLU A 83 -9.41 -15.80 -5.47
C GLU A 83 -10.59 -15.88 -4.48
N VAL A 84 -10.72 -14.90 -3.58
CA VAL A 84 -11.78 -14.84 -2.56
C VAL A 84 -13.13 -14.54 -3.22
N LEU A 85 -13.13 -13.66 -4.22
CA LEU A 85 -14.33 -13.32 -4.99
C LEU A 85 -14.83 -14.53 -5.79
N ARG A 86 -13.93 -15.32 -6.39
CA ARG A 86 -14.26 -16.60 -7.04
C ARG A 86 -14.83 -17.62 -6.05
N GLU A 87 -14.21 -17.79 -4.89
CA GLU A 87 -14.71 -18.69 -3.84
C GLU A 87 -16.13 -18.32 -3.39
N LEU A 88 -16.40 -17.02 -3.24
CA LEU A 88 -17.70 -16.50 -2.80
C LEU A 88 -18.79 -16.73 -3.85
N LEU A 89 -18.50 -16.42 -5.12
CA LEU A 89 -19.41 -16.63 -6.26
C LEU A 89 -19.76 -18.12 -6.46
N LEU A 90 -18.87 -19.05 -6.11
CA LEU A 90 -19.13 -20.49 -6.14
C LEU A 90 -19.91 -21.03 -4.94
N ARG A 91 -20.13 -20.24 -3.88
CA ARG A 91 -20.92 -20.65 -2.70
C ARG A 91 -22.39 -20.27 -2.77
N PHE A 92 -22.76 -19.33 -3.63
CA PHE A 92 -24.13 -18.85 -3.80
C PHE A 92 -24.63 -19.15 -5.20
N ASP A 93 -25.81 -19.78 -5.29
CA ASP A 93 -26.44 -20.17 -6.54
C ASP A 93 -27.67 -19.31 -6.88
N GLY A 94 -28.00 -19.24 -8.17
CA GLY A 94 -29.18 -18.56 -8.68
C GLY A 94 -28.99 -17.08 -9.03
N ASN A 95 -30.07 -16.44 -9.50
CA ASN A 95 -30.04 -15.13 -10.15
C ASN A 95 -29.68 -13.96 -9.21
N SER A 96 -29.78 -14.16 -7.90
CA SER A 96 -29.42 -13.15 -6.88
C SER A 96 -27.98 -13.26 -6.38
N ARG A 97 -27.14 -14.13 -6.98
CA ARG A 97 -25.75 -14.40 -6.57
C ARG A 97 -24.96 -13.12 -6.30
N LEU A 98 -24.93 -12.20 -7.25
CA LEU A 98 -24.14 -10.96 -7.14
C LEU A 98 -24.56 -10.12 -5.93
N ALA A 99 -25.86 -9.88 -5.75
CA ALA A 99 -26.38 -9.10 -4.63
C ALA A 99 -26.05 -9.73 -3.27
N LEU A 100 -26.20 -11.06 -3.15
CA LEU A 100 -25.83 -11.81 -1.94
C LEU A 100 -24.32 -11.73 -1.67
N CYS A 101 -23.48 -11.88 -2.69
CA CYS A 101 -22.03 -11.76 -2.55
C CYS A 101 -21.62 -10.35 -2.07
N THR A 102 -22.19 -9.30 -2.66
CA THR A 102 -21.95 -7.92 -2.25
C THR A 102 -22.38 -7.67 -0.80
N GLU A 103 -23.56 -8.14 -0.39
CA GLU A 103 -24.03 -7.99 1.00
C GLU A 103 -23.13 -8.74 2.01
N GLN A 104 -22.68 -9.94 1.67
CA GLN A 104 -21.79 -10.74 2.52
C GLN A 104 -20.39 -10.12 2.64
N LEU A 105 -19.83 -9.57 1.56
CA LEU A 105 -18.57 -8.83 1.61
C LEU A 105 -18.71 -7.52 2.39
N PHE A 106 -19.83 -6.81 2.27
CA PHE A 106 -20.07 -5.58 3.03
C PHE A 106 -20.18 -5.85 4.54
N LYS A 107 -20.84 -6.94 4.96
CA LYS A 107 -21.05 -7.28 6.37
C LYS A 107 -19.89 -8.02 7.03
N TYR A 108 -19.22 -8.93 6.30
CA TYR A 108 -18.28 -9.90 6.86
C TYR A 108 -16.93 -9.95 6.12
N LYS A 109 -16.50 -8.82 5.53
CA LYS A 109 -15.28 -8.67 4.72
C LYS A 109 -14.06 -9.39 5.31
N ALA A 110 -13.77 -9.15 6.58
CA ALA A 110 -12.60 -9.70 7.27
C ALA A 110 -12.64 -11.23 7.41
N GLU A 111 -13.81 -11.82 7.61
CA GLU A 111 -14.01 -13.26 7.81
C GLU A 111 -13.90 -14.06 6.50
N TRP A 112 -14.28 -13.44 5.38
CA TRP A 112 -14.14 -13.98 4.03
C TRP A 112 -12.72 -13.82 3.49
N ALA A 113 -12.15 -12.62 3.59
CA ALA A 113 -10.80 -12.34 3.12
C ALA A 113 -9.73 -13.09 3.93
N ARG A 114 -9.82 -13.10 5.27
CA ARG A 114 -8.83 -13.75 6.16
C ARG A 114 -7.39 -13.30 5.90
N GLY A 115 -7.20 -12.01 5.60
CA GLY A 115 -5.91 -11.44 5.22
C GLY A 115 -5.53 -11.58 3.73
N ARG A 116 -6.35 -12.23 2.90
CA ARG A 116 -6.20 -12.28 1.43
C ARG A 116 -6.72 -10.98 0.78
N LEU A 117 -6.07 -9.89 1.14
CA LEU A 117 -6.31 -8.56 0.60
C LEU A 117 -5.19 -8.16 -0.37
N ASN A 118 -5.52 -7.31 -1.33
CA ASN A 118 -4.57 -6.59 -2.16
C ASN A 118 -4.06 -5.39 -1.36
N VAL A 119 -2.75 -5.29 -1.17
CA VAL A 119 -2.09 -4.15 -0.52
C VAL A 119 -0.94 -3.70 -1.44
N PRO A 120 -1.10 -2.60 -2.20
CA PRO A 120 -2.29 -1.73 -2.31
C PRO A 120 -3.50 -2.41 -2.98
N PRO A 121 -4.72 -1.82 -2.87
CA PRO A 121 -5.89 -2.24 -3.64
C PRO A 121 -5.65 -2.21 -5.16
N ARG A 122 -6.39 -3.04 -5.91
CA ARG A 122 -6.36 -3.05 -7.39
C ARG A 122 -6.89 -1.73 -7.96
N ASP A 123 -6.26 -1.22 -9.01
CA ASP A 123 -6.80 -0.08 -9.76
C ASP A 123 -8.06 -0.50 -10.55
N LEU A 124 -9.07 0.38 -10.62
CA LEU A 124 -10.29 0.13 -11.42
C LEU A 124 -9.96 -0.09 -12.91
N ASP A 125 -8.94 0.60 -13.41
CA ASP A 125 -8.44 0.51 -14.80
C ASP A 125 -7.72 -0.83 -15.10
N GLU A 126 -7.34 -1.60 -14.07
CA GLU A 126 -6.47 -2.79 -14.22
C GLU A 126 -7.30 -4.05 -14.56
N PRO A 127 -7.15 -4.64 -15.77
CA PRO A 127 -8.00 -5.75 -16.18
C PRO A 127 -7.59 -7.07 -15.49
N ILE A 128 -8.56 -7.76 -14.87
CA ILE A 128 -8.33 -9.07 -14.23
C ILE A 128 -7.64 -10.04 -15.22
N PRO A 129 -6.47 -10.63 -14.88
CA PRO A 129 -5.75 -11.58 -15.73
C PRO A 129 -6.60 -12.79 -16.17
N ARG A 130 -6.36 -13.31 -17.39
CA ARG A 130 -7.15 -14.44 -17.94
C ARG A 130 -7.02 -15.72 -17.10
N ASN A 131 -5.90 -15.92 -16.39
CA ASN A 131 -5.69 -17.05 -15.49
C ASN A 131 -6.41 -16.92 -14.14
N GLU A 132 -6.83 -15.72 -13.74
CA GLU A 132 -7.62 -15.51 -12.51
C GLU A 132 -9.14 -15.52 -12.72
N ARG A 133 -9.60 -15.49 -13.98
CA ARG A 133 -11.02 -15.58 -14.37
C ARG A 133 -11.55 -17.00 -14.26
N PHE A 134 -12.87 -17.16 -14.17
CA PHE A 134 -13.52 -18.47 -14.30
C PHE A 134 -13.20 -19.08 -15.66
N ARG A 135 -12.64 -20.30 -15.63
CA ARG A 135 -12.29 -21.08 -16.81
C ARG A 135 -13.47 -21.94 -17.26
N THR A 136 -13.65 -22.07 -18.58
CA THR A 136 -14.72 -22.89 -19.16
C THR A 136 -14.54 -24.37 -18.81
N LYS A 137 -15.65 -25.09 -18.70
CA LYS A 137 -15.68 -26.54 -18.43
C LYS A 137 -14.83 -27.33 -19.43
N SER A 138 -14.90 -26.97 -20.71
CA SER A 138 -14.10 -27.56 -21.80
C SER A 138 -12.59 -27.35 -21.62
N TYR A 139 -12.16 -26.18 -21.14
CA TYR A 139 -10.76 -25.89 -20.83
C TYR A 139 -10.29 -26.71 -19.61
N VAL A 140 -11.07 -26.72 -18.51
CA VAL A 140 -10.73 -27.47 -17.29
C VAL A 140 -10.58 -28.97 -17.58
N ASP A 141 -11.49 -29.56 -18.35
CA ASP A 141 -11.41 -30.96 -18.75
C ASP A 141 -10.27 -31.25 -19.74
N ALA A 142 -9.89 -30.29 -20.59
CA ALA A 142 -8.69 -30.39 -21.42
C ALA A 142 -7.42 -30.40 -20.55
N VAL A 143 -7.25 -29.42 -19.65
CA VAL A 143 -6.08 -29.35 -18.75
C VAL A 143 -5.95 -30.61 -17.90
N LYS A 144 -7.03 -31.08 -17.26
CA LYS A 144 -6.99 -32.31 -16.45
C LYS A 144 -6.51 -33.52 -17.26
N ARG A 145 -6.97 -33.68 -18.51
CA ARG A 145 -6.54 -34.78 -19.40
C ARG A 145 -5.07 -34.63 -19.81
N THR A 146 -4.64 -33.42 -20.17
CA THR A 146 -3.25 -33.09 -20.56
C THR A 146 -2.27 -33.36 -19.41
N VAL A 147 -2.58 -32.86 -18.21
CA VAL A 147 -1.72 -32.99 -17.03
C VAL A 147 -1.70 -34.42 -16.49
N ALA A 148 -2.84 -35.12 -16.43
CA ALA A 148 -2.88 -36.52 -16.01
C ALA A 148 -2.13 -37.46 -17.00
N ARG A 149 -2.03 -37.07 -18.28
CA ARG A 149 -1.23 -37.77 -19.29
C ARG A 149 0.26 -37.50 -19.12
N GLU A 150 0.67 -36.26 -18.83
CA GLU A 150 2.07 -35.90 -18.58
C GLU A 150 2.62 -36.48 -17.26
N PHE A 151 1.84 -36.39 -16.18
CA PHE A 151 2.24 -36.80 -14.83
C PHE A 151 1.55 -38.10 -14.37
N ASN A 152 1.50 -39.10 -15.26
CA ASN A 152 0.85 -40.39 -14.98
C ASN A 152 1.43 -41.17 -13.77
N SER A 153 2.59 -40.75 -13.26
CA SER A 153 3.26 -41.29 -12.07
C SER A 153 2.75 -40.69 -10.74
N LEU A 154 2.02 -39.58 -10.78
CA LEU A 154 1.44 -38.93 -9.61
C LEU A 154 -0.02 -39.38 -9.39
N ASN A 155 -0.44 -39.42 -8.13
CA ASN A 155 -1.82 -39.73 -7.78
C ASN A 155 -2.77 -38.65 -8.33
N LYS A 156 -3.88 -39.07 -8.95
CA LYS A 156 -4.89 -38.15 -9.52
C LYS A 156 -5.37 -37.09 -8.52
N SER A 157 -5.54 -37.45 -7.24
CA SER A 157 -5.93 -36.51 -6.18
C SER A 157 -4.89 -35.41 -5.92
N ALA A 158 -3.59 -35.71 -6.06
CA ALA A 158 -2.53 -34.71 -5.93
C ALA A 158 -2.49 -33.77 -7.14
N ILE A 159 -2.77 -34.29 -8.34
CA ILE A 159 -2.89 -33.51 -9.57
C ILE A 159 -4.10 -32.57 -9.49
N ASP A 160 -5.28 -33.09 -9.12
CA ASP A 160 -6.50 -32.30 -8.97
C ASP A 160 -6.37 -31.22 -7.87
N ALA A 161 -5.62 -31.48 -6.79
CA ALA A 161 -5.34 -30.49 -5.75
C ALA A 161 -4.48 -29.32 -6.25
N VAL A 162 -3.31 -29.59 -6.85
CA VAL A 162 -2.43 -28.54 -7.39
C VAL A 162 -3.15 -27.73 -8.49
N LEU A 163 -3.94 -28.40 -9.34
CA LEU A 163 -4.74 -27.72 -10.35
C LEU A 163 -5.83 -26.82 -9.74
N ALA A 164 -6.46 -27.21 -8.63
CA ALA A 164 -7.44 -26.36 -7.96
C ALA A 164 -6.82 -25.10 -7.35
N GLU A 165 -5.61 -25.21 -6.79
CA GLU A 165 -4.86 -24.07 -6.21
C GLU A 165 -4.56 -22.99 -7.28
N VAL A 166 -4.14 -23.37 -8.49
CA VAL A 166 -3.80 -22.43 -9.57
C VAL A 166 -4.92 -22.21 -10.60
N ASN A 167 -6.19 -22.33 -10.19
CA ASN A 167 -7.37 -22.09 -11.05
C ASN A 167 -7.34 -22.85 -12.40
N TYR A 168 -6.88 -24.10 -12.35
CA TYR A 168 -6.70 -25.01 -13.49
C TYR A 168 -5.75 -24.49 -14.59
N CYS A 169 -4.84 -23.57 -14.30
CA CYS A 169 -3.88 -23.10 -15.28
C CYS A 169 -2.71 -24.09 -15.46
N TYR A 170 -2.50 -24.56 -16.71
CA TYR A 170 -1.44 -25.53 -17.01
C TYR A 170 -0.03 -24.96 -16.76
N THR A 171 0.19 -23.71 -17.15
CA THR A 171 1.47 -22.98 -17.02
C THR A 171 1.98 -22.99 -15.58
N ASP A 172 1.06 -22.72 -14.64
CA ASP A 172 1.36 -22.44 -13.24
C ASP A 172 1.41 -23.73 -12.41
N ALA A 173 0.64 -24.76 -12.81
CA ALA A 173 0.63 -26.07 -12.15
C ALA A 173 1.88 -26.90 -12.46
N ARG A 174 2.40 -26.80 -13.69
CA ARG A 174 3.43 -27.69 -14.23
C ARG A 174 4.74 -27.70 -13.41
N PRO A 175 5.32 -26.55 -12.97
CA PRO A 175 6.55 -26.56 -12.17
C PRO A 175 6.39 -27.28 -10.82
N THR A 176 5.26 -27.07 -10.15
CA THR A 176 4.92 -27.73 -8.87
C THR A 176 4.78 -29.24 -9.05
N LEU A 177 4.10 -29.68 -10.11
CA LEU A 177 3.95 -31.11 -10.45
C LEU A 177 5.28 -31.76 -10.86
N GLN A 178 6.15 -31.06 -11.60
CA GLN A 178 7.52 -31.52 -11.86
C GLN A 178 8.33 -31.67 -10.57
N GLY A 179 8.19 -30.72 -9.64
CA GLY A 179 8.81 -30.81 -8.30
C GLY A 179 8.35 -32.02 -7.49
N LEU A 180 7.05 -32.34 -7.52
CA LEU A 180 6.48 -33.51 -6.85
C LEU A 180 6.88 -34.84 -7.52
N ALA A 181 6.87 -34.89 -8.85
CA ALA A 181 7.31 -36.06 -9.62
C ALA A 181 8.78 -36.39 -9.32
N ASN A 182 9.67 -35.39 -9.34
CA ASN A 182 11.09 -35.57 -9.06
C ASN A 182 11.41 -35.98 -7.62
N LYS A 183 10.55 -35.64 -6.65
CA LYS A 183 10.69 -36.07 -5.23
C LYS A 183 10.18 -37.49 -4.96
N THR A 184 9.49 -38.12 -5.92
CA THR A 184 8.93 -39.47 -5.72
C THR A 184 10.03 -40.52 -5.87
N TRP A 185 10.33 -41.24 -4.78
CA TRP A 185 11.47 -42.17 -4.62
C TRP A 185 11.68 -43.19 -5.74
N LYS A 186 10.62 -43.57 -6.47
CA LYS A 186 10.68 -44.47 -7.63
C LYS A 186 11.46 -43.90 -8.83
N ILE A 187 11.72 -42.59 -8.89
CA ILE A 187 12.47 -41.94 -9.98
C ILE A 187 13.94 -41.68 -9.62
N ALA A 188 14.26 -41.52 -8.32
CA ALA A 188 15.62 -41.22 -7.84
C ALA A 188 16.69 -42.24 -8.32
N ILE A 189 16.33 -43.51 -8.42
CA ILE A 189 17.25 -44.59 -8.85
C ILE A 189 17.54 -44.53 -10.36
N THR A 190 16.65 -43.92 -11.17
CA THR A 190 16.83 -43.80 -12.62
C THR A 190 17.31 -42.42 -13.09
N SER A 191 17.28 -41.41 -12.20
CA SER A 191 17.71 -40.04 -12.53
C SER A 191 19.22 -39.85 -12.64
N ILE A 192 20.04 -40.81 -12.19
CA ILE A 192 21.52 -40.72 -12.25
C ILE A 192 22.02 -40.73 -13.71
N PHE A 193 21.28 -41.35 -14.64
CA PHE A 193 21.69 -41.51 -16.04
C PHE A 193 20.89 -40.65 -17.05
N LYS A 194 20.04 -39.72 -16.60
CA LYS A 194 19.26 -38.85 -17.50
C LYS A 194 19.34 -37.38 -17.12
N LYS A 195 19.76 -36.56 -18.10
CA LYS A 195 19.83 -35.10 -18.00
C LYS A 195 18.49 -34.55 -17.50
N LYS A 196 18.53 -33.66 -16.51
CA LYS A 196 17.36 -33.04 -15.89
C LYS A 196 16.56 -32.27 -16.96
N LYS A 197 15.37 -32.75 -17.30
CA LYS A 197 14.48 -32.08 -18.27
C LYS A 197 14.16 -30.67 -17.82
N SER A 198 14.20 -29.72 -18.74
CA SER A 198 13.92 -28.32 -18.45
C SER A 198 12.41 -28.07 -18.30
N VAL A 199 12.05 -26.94 -17.67
CA VAL A 199 10.64 -26.49 -17.55
C VAL A 199 10.08 -26.07 -18.93
N THR A 200 10.96 -25.71 -19.88
CA THR A 200 10.59 -25.23 -21.22
C THR A 200 10.48 -26.35 -22.27
N GLU A 201 11.01 -27.54 -22.03
CA GLU A 201 10.88 -28.66 -22.98
C GLU A 201 9.42 -29.17 -23.09
N PRO A 202 8.86 -29.28 -24.32
CA PRO A 202 7.57 -29.93 -24.53
C PRO A 202 7.68 -31.43 -24.21
N PRO A 203 6.76 -31.99 -23.40
CA PRO A 203 6.81 -33.40 -23.07
C PRO A 203 6.44 -34.22 -24.31
N SER A 204 7.16 -35.30 -24.56
CA SER A 204 7.03 -36.14 -25.78
C SER A 204 5.67 -36.82 -25.99
N ILE A 205 4.72 -36.57 -25.07
CA ILE A 205 3.33 -37.07 -25.06
C ILE A 205 2.31 -36.01 -25.54
N LEU A 206 2.78 -34.76 -25.72
CA LEU A 206 2.03 -33.64 -26.30
C LEU A 206 2.53 -33.26 -27.70
N LEU A 207 3.55 -33.95 -28.21
CA LEU A 207 4.03 -33.81 -29.59
C LEU A 207 3.35 -34.86 -30.47
N ASP A 208 2.81 -34.44 -31.61
CA ASP A 208 2.38 -35.40 -32.63
C ASP A 208 3.60 -36.04 -33.29
N LYS A 209 3.53 -37.35 -33.53
CA LYS A 209 4.56 -38.15 -34.21
C LYS A 209 4.11 -38.64 -35.58
N SER A 210 3.01 -38.11 -36.12
CA SER A 210 2.56 -38.42 -37.47
C SER A 210 3.56 -37.90 -38.52
N LYS A 211 4.22 -38.85 -39.19
CA LYS A 211 5.08 -38.75 -40.39
C LYS A 211 5.77 -37.40 -40.69
N SER A 212 7.04 -37.31 -40.28
CA SER A 212 8.14 -36.69 -41.04
C SER A 212 7.83 -35.41 -41.83
N ASP A 213 7.63 -34.30 -41.11
CA ASP A 213 7.63 -32.95 -41.68
C ASP A 213 8.94 -32.25 -41.24
N PRO A 214 9.76 -31.67 -42.14
CA PRO A 214 11.05 -31.07 -41.76
C PRO A 214 10.93 -29.76 -40.97
N ALA A 215 9.71 -29.28 -40.72
CA ALA A 215 9.40 -27.99 -40.08
C ALA A 215 8.79 -28.14 -38.66
N GLY A 216 9.48 -28.87 -37.78
CA GLY A 216 9.23 -28.85 -36.33
C GLY A 216 8.08 -29.76 -35.83
N SER A 217 8.19 -30.21 -34.58
CA SER A 217 7.18 -31.06 -33.96
C SER A 217 5.93 -30.26 -33.56
N ARG A 218 4.79 -30.54 -34.19
CA ARG A 218 3.50 -29.92 -33.85
C ARG A 218 2.96 -30.44 -32.52
N LEU A 219 2.32 -29.55 -31.75
CA LEU A 219 1.60 -29.92 -30.54
C LEU A 219 0.28 -30.63 -30.89
N LEU A 220 -0.07 -31.66 -30.10
CA LEU A 220 -1.35 -32.35 -30.19
C LEU A 220 -2.49 -31.43 -29.70
N ALA A 221 -3.55 -31.29 -30.50
CA ALA A 221 -4.75 -30.58 -30.11
C ALA A 221 -5.39 -31.22 -28.86
N THR A 222 -5.55 -30.43 -27.80
CA THR A 222 -6.10 -30.86 -26.50
C THR A 222 -7.63 -30.85 -26.47
N GLY A 223 -8.25 -30.28 -27.51
CA GLY A 223 -9.70 -30.09 -27.61
C GLY A 223 -10.21 -28.80 -26.96
N SER A 224 -9.30 -27.88 -26.60
CA SER A 224 -9.64 -26.51 -26.18
C SER A 224 -8.68 -25.55 -26.88
N THR A 225 -9.22 -24.70 -27.76
CA THR A 225 -8.43 -23.72 -28.54
C THR A 225 -7.63 -22.76 -27.65
N VAL A 226 -8.15 -22.44 -26.46
CA VAL A 226 -7.47 -21.59 -25.46
C VAL A 226 -6.26 -22.33 -24.88
N LEU A 227 -6.40 -23.61 -24.51
CA LEU A 227 -5.26 -24.38 -24.01
C LEU A 227 -4.23 -24.65 -25.12
N ASP A 228 -4.69 -24.93 -26.34
CA ASP A 228 -3.80 -25.14 -27.49
C ASP A 228 -2.99 -23.87 -27.80
N GLN A 229 -3.58 -22.67 -27.67
CA GLN A 229 -2.87 -21.40 -27.73
C GLN A 229 -1.88 -21.22 -26.56
N GLU A 230 -2.29 -21.45 -25.31
CA GLU A 230 -1.41 -21.34 -24.13
C GLU A 230 -0.19 -22.28 -24.27
N LEU A 231 -0.40 -23.56 -24.63
CA LEU A 231 0.66 -24.54 -24.87
C LEU A 231 1.56 -24.14 -26.05
N THR A 232 0.98 -23.60 -27.13
CA THR A 232 1.76 -23.08 -28.26
C THR A 232 2.64 -21.92 -27.78
N THR A 233 2.11 -20.93 -27.06
CA THR A 233 2.94 -19.82 -26.55
C THR A 233 4.04 -20.27 -25.58
N LEU A 234 3.80 -21.30 -24.77
CA LEU A 234 4.81 -21.87 -23.87
C LEU A 234 5.95 -22.59 -24.62
N PHE A 235 5.63 -23.34 -25.68
CA PHE A 235 6.57 -24.26 -26.33
C PHE A 235 7.07 -23.78 -27.70
N SER A 236 6.50 -22.70 -28.26
CA SER A 236 6.98 -22.05 -29.49
C SER A 236 8.15 -21.10 -29.27
N VAL A 237 8.63 -20.93 -28.04
CA VAL A 237 9.96 -20.36 -27.81
C VAL A 237 10.98 -21.38 -28.31
N PRO A 238 11.76 -21.12 -29.38
CA PRO A 238 12.75 -22.07 -29.83
C PRO A 238 13.78 -22.29 -28.72
N ASP A 239 13.99 -23.56 -28.39
CA ASP A 239 14.94 -24.10 -27.40
C ASP A 239 16.42 -23.77 -27.72
N ALA A 240 16.63 -22.94 -28.75
CA ALA A 240 17.85 -22.27 -29.12
C ALA A 240 18.17 -21.07 -28.21
N VAL A 241 17.21 -20.30 -27.70
CA VAL A 241 17.52 -19.04 -26.98
C VAL A 241 18.40 -19.22 -25.74
N PRO A 242 18.17 -20.21 -24.85
CA PRO A 242 19.08 -20.45 -23.73
C PRO A 242 20.45 -20.95 -24.20
N LYS A 243 20.47 -21.92 -25.14
CA LYS A 243 21.70 -22.52 -25.68
C LYS A 243 22.56 -21.50 -26.43
N LEU A 244 21.95 -20.57 -27.16
CA LEU A 244 22.62 -19.46 -27.85
C LEU A 244 23.21 -18.46 -26.85
N ARG A 245 22.56 -18.20 -25.71
CA ARG A 245 23.11 -17.32 -24.67
C ARG A 245 24.31 -17.95 -23.98
N ASP A 246 24.23 -19.23 -23.65
CA ASP A 246 25.34 -19.99 -23.06
C ASP A 246 26.50 -20.10 -24.07
N GLN A 247 26.21 -20.39 -25.33
CA GLN A 247 27.20 -20.43 -26.42
C GLN A 247 27.86 -19.07 -26.63
N HIS A 248 27.09 -17.98 -26.73
CA HIS A 248 27.63 -16.63 -26.93
C HIS A 248 28.51 -16.16 -25.77
N ALA A 249 28.25 -16.60 -24.54
CA ALA A 249 29.15 -16.35 -23.41
C ALA A 249 30.49 -17.10 -23.56
N ILE A 250 30.45 -18.37 -23.97
CA ILE A 250 31.63 -19.20 -24.25
C ILE A 250 32.42 -18.63 -25.44
N ASP A 251 31.74 -18.21 -26.51
CA ASP A 251 32.35 -17.63 -27.70
C ASP A 251 33.07 -16.31 -27.39
N ILE A 252 32.49 -15.46 -26.52
CA ILE A 252 33.15 -14.24 -26.02
C ILE A 252 34.37 -14.57 -25.16
N GLU A 253 34.27 -15.54 -24.24
CA GLU A 253 35.39 -15.93 -23.38
C GLU A 253 36.56 -16.50 -24.20
N LEU A 254 36.25 -17.32 -25.21
CA LEU A 254 37.23 -17.84 -26.16
C LEU A 254 37.85 -16.73 -27.02
N ALA A 255 37.05 -15.80 -27.55
CA ALA A 255 37.54 -14.68 -28.33
C ALA A 255 38.46 -13.76 -27.52
N GLU A 256 38.12 -13.51 -26.25
CA GLU A 256 38.99 -12.73 -25.34
C GLU A 256 40.30 -13.45 -25.00
N ALA A 257 40.29 -14.78 -24.90
CA ALA A 257 41.50 -15.57 -24.67
C ALA A 257 42.42 -15.59 -25.91
N ILE A 258 41.87 -15.75 -27.11
CA ILE A 258 42.61 -15.67 -28.38
C ILE A 258 43.22 -14.27 -28.54
N ASN A 259 42.42 -13.23 -28.33
CA ASN A 259 42.86 -11.83 -28.45
C ASN A 259 43.95 -11.47 -27.42
N LEU A 260 43.92 -12.05 -26.22
CA LEU A 260 45.00 -11.90 -25.24
C LEU A 260 46.29 -12.57 -25.74
N GLN A 261 46.20 -13.81 -26.21
CA GLN A 261 47.36 -14.56 -26.72
C GLN A 261 47.98 -13.89 -27.95
N GLU A 262 47.18 -13.43 -28.91
CA GLU A 262 47.66 -12.70 -30.09
C GLU A 262 48.33 -11.37 -29.72
N ALA A 263 47.83 -10.67 -28.68
CA ALA A 263 48.46 -9.45 -28.17
C ALA A 263 49.77 -9.73 -27.40
N GLU A 264 49.86 -10.85 -26.66
CA GLU A 264 51.09 -11.33 -26.03
C GLU A 264 52.16 -11.67 -27.08
N ASP A 265 51.81 -12.49 -28.07
CA ASP A 265 52.71 -12.91 -29.15
C ASP A 265 53.19 -11.72 -30.02
N ALA A 266 52.36 -10.68 -30.19
CA ALA A 266 52.70 -9.45 -30.90
C ALA A 266 53.44 -8.40 -30.04
N GLY A 267 53.55 -8.59 -28.72
CA GLY A 267 54.06 -7.57 -27.80
C GLY A 267 53.19 -6.30 -27.74
N ALA A 268 51.90 -6.43 -28.05
CA ALA A 268 50.93 -5.34 -28.16
C ALA A 268 50.03 -5.21 -26.91
N LEU A 269 50.57 -5.59 -25.74
CA LEU A 269 49.95 -5.35 -24.44
C LEU A 269 50.21 -3.93 -23.95
N PHE A 270 49.27 -3.41 -23.17
CA PHE A 270 49.29 -2.05 -22.66
C PHE A 270 49.00 -2.03 -21.15
N GLU A 271 49.87 -1.34 -20.41
CA GLU A 271 49.78 -1.22 -18.95
C GLU A 271 48.68 -0.23 -18.52
N CYS A 272 47.88 -0.64 -17.53
CA CYS A 272 46.89 0.24 -16.88
C CYS A 272 47.54 1.07 -15.76
N GLN A 273 47.49 2.39 -15.87
CA GLN A 273 48.12 3.34 -14.92
C GLN A 273 47.51 3.38 -13.51
N ILE A 274 46.51 2.53 -13.22
CA ILE A 274 45.84 2.45 -11.91
C ILE A 274 46.15 1.14 -11.20
N CYS A 275 46.07 0.02 -11.92
CA CYS A 275 46.27 -1.31 -11.34
C CYS A 275 47.58 -1.98 -11.79
N TYR A 276 48.35 -1.37 -12.68
CA TYR A 276 49.63 -1.86 -13.21
C TYR A 276 49.55 -3.29 -13.76
N ASN A 277 48.37 -3.65 -14.29
CA ASN A 277 48.16 -4.88 -15.04
C ASN A 277 48.19 -4.55 -16.53
N ASP A 278 48.84 -5.44 -17.28
CA ASP A 278 48.78 -5.44 -18.74
C ASP A 278 47.42 -5.91 -19.25
N THR A 279 46.92 -5.23 -20.28
CA THR A 279 45.64 -5.52 -20.92
C THR A 279 45.70 -5.28 -22.43
N THR A 280 44.79 -5.89 -23.18
CA THR A 280 44.67 -5.69 -24.63
C THR A 280 44.03 -4.34 -24.96
N PHE A 281 44.31 -3.82 -26.15
CA PHE A 281 43.84 -2.50 -26.62
C PHE A 281 42.32 -2.31 -26.48
N GLU A 282 41.52 -3.34 -26.76
CA GLU A 282 40.05 -3.32 -26.73
C GLU A 282 39.49 -3.12 -25.31
N LYS A 283 40.31 -3.41 -24.30
CA LYS A 283 39.97 -3.33 -22.87
C LYS A 283 40.49 -2.06 -22.20
N ILE A 284 40.92 -1.06 -22.97
CA ILE A 284 41.47 0.20 -22.47
C ILE A 284 40.57 1.38 -22.83
N ALA A 285 40.55 2.36 -21.93
CA ALA A 285 40.07 3.70 -22.17
C ALA A 285 41.23 4.70 -22.07
N ALA A 286 41.30 5.62 -23.03
CA ALA A 286 42.21 6.75 -23.02
C ALA A 286 41.50 7.99 -22.45
N CYS A 287 42.26 8.83 -21.75
CA CYS A 287 41.81 10.15 -21.32
C CYS A 287 41.75 11.14 -22.50
N THR A 288 40.87 12.14 -22.42
CA THR A 288 40.66 13.13 -23.50
C THR A 288 41.76 14.17 -23.68
N LEU A 289 42.51 14.51 -22.62
CA LEU A 289 43.57 15.54 -22.66
C LEU A 289 44.98 14.96 -22.75
N HIS A 290 45.24 13.91 -21.98
CA HIS A 290 46.55 13.26 -21.88
C HIS A 290 46.43 11.80 -22.29
N ASN A 291 47.53 11.19 -22.76
CA ASN A 291 47.54 9.79 -23.21
C ASN A 291 47.57 8.79 -22.04
N HIS A 292 46.73 9.02 -21.01
CA HIS A 292 46.60 8.16 -19.85
C HIS A 292 45.79 6.91 -20.18
N THR A 293 46.41 5.72 -20.04
CA THR A 293 45.84 4.41 -20.34
C THR A 293 45.23 3.77 -19.10
N ILE A 294 43.92 3.52 -19.12
CA ILE A 294 43.17 2.98 -17.99
C ILE A 294 42.35 1.78 -18.46
N CYS A 295 42.47 0.61 -17.83
CA CYS A 295 41.66 -0.55 -18.22
C CYS A 295 40.18 -0.37 -17.85
N LEU A 296 39.28 -0.88 -18.69
CA LEU A 296 37.82 -0.78 -18.50
C LEU A 296 37.36 -1.38 -17.17
N ASP A 297 38.07 -2.37 -16.60
CA ASP A 297 37.77 -2.90 -15.28
C ASP A 297 38.00 -1.90 -14.14
N CYS A 298 39.00 -1.02 -14.25
CA CYS A 298 39.17 0.08 -13.29
C CYS A 298 38.06 1.13 -13.49
N VAL A 299 37.77 1.53 -14.72
CA VAL A 299 36.65 2.45 -15.06
C VAL A 299 35.33 1.95 -14.45
N ARG A 300 35.02 0.66 -14.63
CA ARG A 300 33.83 -0.01 -14.09
C ARG A 300 33.79 -0.01 -12.56
N ARG A 301 34.90 -0.33 -11.90
CA ARG A 301 34.98 -0.32 -10.42
C ARG A 301 34.75 1.09 -9.88
N THR A 302 35.40 2.10 -10.47
CA THR A 302 35.23 3.50 -10.06
C THR A 302 33.83 4.03 -10.34
N LEU A 303 33.19 3.62 -11.45
CA LEU A 303 31.78 3.94 -11.71
C LEU A 303 30.85 3.35 -10.63
N ASN A 304 31.04 2.08 -10.30
CA ASN A 304 30.26 1.42 -9.24
C ASN A 304 30.52 2.07 -7.86
N GLU A 305 31.76 2.45 -7.54
CA GLU A 305 32.10 3.20 -6.32
C GLU A 305 31.50 4.61 -6.31
N ALA A 306 31.39 5.28 -7.46
CA ALA A 306 30.72 6.57 -7.57
C ALA A 306 29.21 6.43 -7.30
N ILE A 307 28.56 5.44 -7.90
CA ILE A 307 27.10 5.23 -7.80
C ILE A 307 26.69 4.73 -6.41
N PHE A 308 27.39 3.73 -5.87
CA PHE A 308 26.98 3.01 -4.66
C PHE A 308 27.81 3.36 -3.42
N GLY A 309 28.98 3.97 -3.59
CA GLY A 309 29.87 4.42 -2.52
C GLY A 309 29.89 5.96 -2.39
N GLN A 310 31.02 6.47 -1.88
CA GLN A 310 31.23 7.89 -1.59
C GLN A 310 32.03 8.63 -2.67
N GLY A 311 32.44 7.95 -3.75
CA GLY A 311 33.37 8.50 -4.75
C GLY A 311 32.81 9.62 -5.64
N TRP A 312 31.48 9.77 -5.73
CA TRP A 312 30.78 10.60 -6.74
C TRP A 312 31.41 11.99 -6.98
N ALA A 313 31.56 12.79 -5.93
CA ALA A 313 32.02 14.17 -6.06
C ALA A 313 33.50 14.29 -6.50
N LYS A 314 34.31 13.25 -6.26
CA LYS A 314 35.71 13.23 -6.71
C LYS A 314 35.81 12.72 -8.15
N THR A 315 35.10 11.65 -8.49
CA THR A 315 35.37 10.88 -9.72
C THR A 315 34.47 11.21 -10.91
N VAL A 316 33.33 11.90 -10.70
CA VAL A 316 32.39 12.26 -11.77
C VAL A 316 32.62 13.71 -12.23
N ASP A 317 32.65 13.91 -13.53
CA ASP A 317 32.53 15.22 -14.18
C ASP A 317 31.04 15.47 -14.45
N MET A 318 30.49 16.46 -13.74
CA MET A 318 29.07 16.79 -13.78
C MET A 318 28.68 17.61 -15.01
N GLU A 319 29.61 18.36 -15.61
CA GLU A 319 29.35 19.17 -16.81
C GLU A 319 29.34 18.30 -18.07
N ARG A 320 30.28 17.35 -18.15
CA ARG A 320 30.39 16.42 -19.29
C ARG A 320 29.52 15.18 -19.13
N GLY A 321 29.09 14.85 -17.92
CA GLY A 321 28.30 13.67 -17.61
C GLY A 321 29.10 12.36 -17.78
N THR A 322 30.36 12.38 -17.36
CA THR A 322 31.33 11.29 -17.53
C THR A 322 32.18 11.11 -16.27
N LEU A 323 33.14 10.17 -16.28
CA LEU A 323 34.16 10.11 -15.24
C LEU A 323 35.32 11.07 -15.57
N LYS A 324 35.91 11.69 -14.54
CA LYS A 324 37.19 12.38 -14.64
C LYS A 324 38.30 11.37 -14.94
N CYS A 325 39.48 11.86 -15.34
CA CYS A 325 40.65 11.03 -15.44
C CYS A 325 40.98 10.42 -14.07
N LEU A 326 41.39 9.16 -14.07
CA LEU A 326 41.63 8.37 -12.87
C LEU A 326 43.12 8.04 -12.68
N ALA A 327 43.98 8.50 -13.59
CA ALA A 327 45.41 8.24 -13.55
C ALA A 327 46.11 9.14 -12.52
N PRO A 328 46.93 8.58 -11.61
CA PRO A 328 47.69 9.38 -10.66
C PRO A 328 48.71 10.24 -11.43
N SER A 329 48.65 11.55 -11.21
CA SER A 329 49.55 12.53 -11.85
C SER A 329 50.41 13.18 -10.77
N ILE A 330 51.64 13.59 -11.14
CA ILE A 330 52.69 13.94 -10.16
C ILE A 330 52.53 15.37 -9.62
N ASP A 331 52.13 16.32 -10.48
CA ASP A 331 52.16 17.75 -10.17
C ASP A 331 50.76 18.40 -10.00
N ASP A 332 49.70 17.83 -10.58
CA ASP A 332 48.28 18.23 -10.36
C ASP A 332 47.33 17.10 -10.81
N ASP A 333 46.11 17.01 -10.24
CA ASP A 333 45.08 16.04 -10.69
C ASP A 333 44.73 16.28 -12.18
N CYS A 334 44.71 15.24 -13.00
CA CYS A 334 44.46 15.37 -14.44
C CYS A 334 43.03 15.88 -14.77
N ASP A 335 42.93 17.10 -15.29
CA ASP A 335 41.69 17.77 -15.74
C ASP A 335 40.93 17.07 -16.89
N GLY A 336 41.49 16.02 -17.47
CA GLY A 336 40.84 15.29 -18.56
C GLY A 336 39.72 14.38 -18.07
N CYS A 337 38.97 13.79 -19.00
CA CYS A 337 37.86 12.88 -18.70
C CYS A 337 37.94 11.59 -19.50
N ILE A 338 37.20 10.57 -19.07
CA ILE A 338 37.02 9.32 -19.81
C ILE A 338 35.76 9.46 -20.68
N PRO A 339 35.84 9.26 -22.01
CA PRO A 339 34.68 9.34 -22.92
C PRO A 339 33.46 8.51 -22.46
N ARG A 340 32.26 9.07 -22.62
CA ARG A 340 30.98 8.48 -22.12
C ARG A 340 30.73 7.08 -22.66
N ASP A 341 31.03 6.86 -23.92
CA ASP A 341 30.93 5.58 -24.62
C ASP A 341 31.84 4.51 -24.02
N LEU A 342 33.07 4.87 -23.60
CA LEU A 342 34.00 3.95 -22.95
C LEU A 342 33.56 3.62 -21.51
N VAL A 343 33.00 4.61 -20.78
CA VAL A 343 32.38 4.37 -19.47
C VAL A 343 31.17 3.43 -19.62
N GLN A 344 30.29 3.63 -20.59
CA GLN A 344 29.15 2.76 -20.87
C GLN A 344 29.58 1.35 -21.35
N ARG A 345 30.62 1.26 -22.17
CA ARG A 345 31.23 0.00 -22.61
C ARG A 345 31.80 -0.79 -21.44
N SER A 346 32.39 -0.12 -20.45
CA SER A 346 32.99 -0.78 -19.28
C SER A 346 32.01 -1.69 -18.52
N ILE A 347 30.76 -1.24 -18.33
CA ILE A 347 29.71 -2.00 -17.64
C ILE A 347 28.93 -2.96 -18.54
N SER A 348 29.09 -2.89 -19.86
CA SER A 348 28.25 -3.65 -20.81
C SER A 348 28.33 -5.18 -20.67
N ARG A 349 29.32 -5.69 -19.95
CA ARG A 349 29.48 -7.13 -19.61
C ARG A 349 28.68 -7.57 -18.37
N GLU A 350 28.19 -6.64 -17.55
CA GLU A 350 27.40 -6.96 -16.36
C GLU A 350 25.94 -7.29 -16.70
N LYS A 351 25.35 -8.29 -16.04
CA LYS A 351 23.92 -8.60 -16.18
C LYS A 351 23.01 -7.44 -15.75
N SER A 352 23.54 -6.54 -14.92
CA SER A 352 22.94 -5.30 -14.43
C SER A 352 23.32 -4.05 -15.23
N ALA A 353 24.05 -4.15 -16.36
CA ALA A 353 24.59 -3.00 -17.10
C ALA A 353 23.58 -1.87 -17.32
N SER A 354 22.39 -2.20 -17.81
CA SER A 354 21.30 -1.24 -18.05
C SER A 354 20.79 -0.57 -16.76
N GLU A 355 20.76 -1.30 -15.64
CA GLU A 355 20.34 -0.77 -14.34
C GLU A 355 21.42 0.13 -13.72
N THR A 356 22.69 -0.30 -13.77
CA THR A 356 23.84 0.49 -13.33
C THR A 356 23.92 1.81 -14.10
N TRP A 357 23.75 1.76 -15.43
CA TRP A 357 23.75 2.95 -16.28
C TRP A 357 22.57 3.88 -15.97
N ALA A 358 21.35 3.34 -15.87
CA ALA A 358 20.17 4.14 -15.52
C ALA A 358 20.32 4.82 -14.15
N ARG A 359 20.94 4.15 -13.15
CA ARG A 359 21.25 4.76 -11.83
C ARG A 359 22.29 5.87 -11.92
N PHE A 360 23.29 5.74 -12.81
CA PHE A 360 24.27 6.81 -13.07
C PHE A 360 23.57 8.04 -13.69
N GLU A 361 22.78 7.83 -14.75
CA GLU A 361 22.04 8.90 -15.42
C GLU A 361 21.00 9.56 -14.50
N ASP A 362 20.27 8.77 -13.70
CA ASP A 362 19.33 9.29 -12.69
C ASP A 362 20.03 10.19 -11.66
N ARG A 363 21.22 9.80 -11.17
CA ARG A 363 21.98 10.58 -10.17
C ARG A 363 22.65 11.82 -10.77
N LEU A 364 23.06 11.76 -12.04
CA LEU A 364 23.52 12.92 -12.80
C LEU A 364 22.36 13.92 -13.01
N ALA A 365 21.20 13.44 -13.44
CA ALA A 365 20.01 14.25 -13.65
C ALA A 365 19.55 14.91 -12.34
N GLU A 366 19.51 14.18 -11.23
CA GLU A 366 19.16 14.71 -9.91
C GLU A 366 20.03 15.90 -9.49
N HIS A 367 21.35 15.87 -9.75
CA HIS A 367 22.23 17.00 -9.45
C HIS A 367 21.95 18.22 -10.35
N SER A 368 21.78 18.02 -11.65
CA SER A 368 21.43 19.10 -12.58
C SER A 368 20.08 19.73 -12.21
N ILE A 369 19.12 18.90 -11.78
CA ILE A 369 17.81 19.30 -11.29
C ILE A 369 17.92 20.07 -9.97
N GLN A 370 18.74 19.64 -9.00
CA GLN A 370 18.99 20.38 -7.75
C GLN A 370 19.69 21.73 -7.97
N THR A 371 20.57 21.81 -8.97
CA THR A 371 21.27 23.05 -9.35
C THR A 371 20.33 24.01 -10.09
N SER A 372 19.34 23.49 -10.82
CA SER A 372 18.28 24.31 -11.40
C SER A 372 17.34 24.82 -10.31
N ALA A 373 17.17 26.15 -10.19
CA ALA A 373 16.29 26.78 -9.20
C ALA A 373 14.79 26.65 -9.57
N ILE A 374 14.38 25.46 -10.01
CA ILE A 374 13.06 25.10 -10.52
C ILE A 374 12.32 24.32 -9.43
N THR A 375 11.03 24.59 -9.24
CA THR A 375 10.16 23.82 -8.36
C THR A 375 9.72 22.52 -9.06
N LEU A 376 9.65 21.42 -8.31
CA LEU A 376 9.62 20.08 -8.89
C LEU A 376 8.58 19.20 -8.20
N ALA A 377 7.68 18.64 -8.99
CA ALA A 377 6.84 17.53 -8.58
C ALA A 377 7.64 16.23 -8.75
N ARG A 378 7.85 15.48 -7.66
CA ARG A 378 8.68 14.27 -7.62
C ARG A 378 7.82 13.03 -7.39
N CYS A 379 8.14 11.94 -8.10
CA CYS A 379 7.55 10.64 -7.83
C CYS A 379 8.14 10.05 -6.52
N PRO A 380 7.32 9.60 -5.56
CA PRO A 380 7.82 8.97 -4.33
C PRO A 380 8.34 7.54 -4.56
N PHE A 381 8.15 6.97 -5.76
CA PHE A 381 8.48 5.58 -6.08
C PHE A 381 9.68 5.41 -7.02
N CYS A 382 10.17 6.48 -7.63
CA CYS A 382 11.33 6.48 -8.52
C CYS A 382 11.88 7.90 -8.71
N SER A 383 13.08 8.00 -9.27
CA SER A 383 13.80 9.20 -9.72
C SER A 383 13.12 10.04 -10.81
N TYR A 384 11.83 9.83 -11.10
CA TYR A 384 11.09 10.70 -12.02
C TYR A 384 10.69 12.00 -11.32
N ALA A 385 11.04 13.13 -11.93
CA ALA A 385 10.60 14.46 -11.55
C ALA A 385 10.12 15.22 -12.79
N GLU A 386 9.13 16.08 -12.61
CA GLU A 386 8.68 17.06 -13.59
C GLU A 386 8.61 18.45 -12.92
N ALA A 387 8.72 19.52 -13.70
CA ALA A 387 8.60 20.87 -13.17
C ALA A 387 7.18 21.08 -12.61
N ASP A 388 7.07 21.53 -11.35
CA ASP A 388 5.77 21.92 -10.80
C ASP A 388 5.32 23.26 -11.40
N GLN A 389 4.01 23.46 -11.54
CA GLN A 389 3.46 24.71 -12.04
C GLN A 389 3.44 25.76 -10.93
N ASP A 390 4.54 26.52 -10.84
CA ASP A 390 4.62 27.74 -10.04
C ASP A 390 3.65 28.81 -10.56
N TYR A 391 2.50 28.98 -9.90
CA TYR A 391 1.61 30.12 -10.10
C TYR A 391 2.16 31.41 -9.46
N LYS A 392 3.36 31.81 -9.88
CA LYS A 392 3.86 33.18 -9.74
C LYS A 392 2.92 34.15 -10.47
N ALA A 393 2.89 35.42 -10.06
CA ALA A 393 1.94 36.42 -10.57
C ALA A 393 1.85 36.47 -12.12
N GLU A 394 2.96 36.28 -12.82
CA GLU A 394 3.01 36.25 -14.28
C GLU A 394 2.29 35.05 -14.90
N HIS A 395 2.41 33.86 -14.31
CA HIS A 395 1.67 32.66 -14.75
C HIS A 395 0.20 32.74 -14.34
N ALA A 396 -0.08 33.19 -13.12
CA ALA A 396 -1.44 33.38 -12.63
C ALA A 396 -2.22 34.41 -13.47
N SER A 397 -1.56 35.37 -14.12
CA SER A 397 -2.20 36.31 -15.05
C SER A 397 -2.82 35.65 -16.30
N LYS A 398 -2.44 34.40 -16.61
CA LYS A 398 -2.95 33.60 -17.73
C LYS A 398 -4.08 32.65 -17.35
N LEU A 399 -4.44 32.57 -16.07
CA LEU A 399 -5.54 31.73 -15.59
C LEU A 399 -6.88 32.27 -16.08
N ASN A 400 -7.77 31.37 -16.48
CA ASN A 400 -9.18 31.69 -16.68
C ASN A 400 -9.89 31.75 -15.33
N TRP A 401 -10.58 32.85 -15.06
CA TRP A 401 -11.28 33.06 -13.80
C TRP A 401 -12.57 33.84 -14.01
N HIS A 402 -13.54 33.58 -13.13
CA HIS A 402 -14.90 34.09 -13.22
C HIS A 402 -15.36 34.57 -11.85
N VAL A 403 -16.15 35.65 -11.81
CA VAL A 403 -16.75 36.13 -10.56
C VAL A 403 -17.92 35.25 -10.18
N ARG A 404 -17.91 34.73 -8.95
CA ARG A 404 -18.92 33.82 -8.40
C ARG A 404 -19.65 34.47 -7.23
N ARG A 405 -20.95 34.14 -7.10
CA ARG A 405 -21.73 34.50 -5.91
C ARG A 405 -21.23 33.72 -4.68
N PRO A 406 -20.91 34.39 -3.56
CA PRO A 406 -20.55 33.71 -2.30
C PRO A 406 -21.73 32.88 -1.79
N LYS A 407 -21.47 31.66 -1.30
CA LYS A 407 -22.53 30.74 -0.84
C LYS A 407 -23.07 31.11 0.54
N ASP A 408 -22.21 31.62 1.42
CA ASP A 408 -22.48 31.75 2.86
C ASP A 408 -22.84 33.19 3.29
N ILE A 409 -23.05 34.10 2.33
CA ILE A 409 -23.47 35.48 2.59
C ILE A 409 -24.97 35.62 2.31
N SER A 410 -25.73 36.06 3.33
CA SER A 410 -27.17 36.33 3.20
C SER A 410 -27.45 37.39 2.13
N THR A 411 -28.63 37.36 1.52
CA THR A 411 -29.07 38.38 0.54
C THR A 411 -28.97 39.80 1.08
N LEU A 412 -29.30 40.02 2.36
CA LEU A 412 -29.25 41.32 3.00
C LEU A 412 -27.81 41.83 3.18
N THR A 413 -26.89 40.98 3.65
CA THR A 413 -25.47 41.36 3.75
C THR A 413 -24.84 41.62 2.38
N LEU A 414 -25.23 40.87 1.34
CA LEU A 414 -24.77 41.11 -0.02
C LEU A 414 -25.22 42.47 -0.57
N ILE A 415 -26.47 42.87 -0.29
CA ILE A 415 -27.00 44.20 -0.68
C ILE A 415 -26.26 45.32 0.05
N LEU A 416 -26.06 45.20 1.37
CA LEU A 416 -25.31 46.18 2.17
C LEU A 416 -23.87 46.35 1.69
N ILE A 417 -23.20 45.26 1.29
CA ILE A 417 -21.86 45.33 0.67
C ILE A 417 -21.94 46.06 -0.67
N LEU A 418 -22.93 45.75 -1.52
CA LEU A 418 -23.10 46.37 -2.83
C LEU A 418 -23.33 47.90 -2.74
N GLU A 419 -24.08 48.37 -1.74
CA GLU A 419 -24.27 49.81 -1.46
C GLU A 419 -23.00 50.50 -0.96
N LEU A 420 -22.07 49.76 -0.32
CA LEU A 420 -20.80 50.29 0.17
C LEU A 420 -19.71 50.35 -0.93
N ILE A 421 -19.83 49.55 -2.00
CA ILE A 421 -18.85 49.49 -3.10
C ILE A 421 -18.55 50.86 -3.72
N PRO A 422 -19.52 51.74 -4.06
CA PRO A 422 -19.21 53.05 -4.64
C PRO A 422 -18.32 53.93 -3.75
N ALA A 423 -18.53 53.89 -2.43
CA ALA A 423 -17.72 54.64 -1.46
C ALA A 423 -16.31 54.04 -1.32
N LEU A 424 -16.20 52.71 -1.29
CA LEU A 424 -14.91 52.01 -1.26
C LEU A 424 -14.10 52.24 -2.55
N LEU A 425 -14.76 52.21 -3.72
CA LEU A 425 -14.13 52.50 -5.00
C LEU A 425 -13.65 53.95 -5.07
N PHE A 426 -14.42 54.92 -4.59
CA PHE A 426 -13.99 56.32 -4.56
C PHE A 426 -12.70 56.53 -3.75
N LEU A 427 -12.54 55.82 -2.63
CA LEU A 427 -11.32 55.84 -1.82
C LEU A 427 -10.16 55.02 -2.44
N ALA A 428 -10.46 53.91 -3.12
CA ALA A 428 -9.46 53.01 -3.68
C ALA A 428 -8.92 53.45 -5.06
N ILE A 429 -9.73 54.09 -5.90
CA ILE A 429 -9.36 54.51 -7.27
C ILE A 429 -8.06 55.34 -7.31
N PRO A 430 -7.85 56.36 -6.45
CA PRO A 430 -6.58 57.10 -6.43
C PRO A 430 -5.37 56.21 -6.16
N PHE A 431 -5.48 55.25 -5.23
CA PHE A 431 -4.41 54.29 -4.93
C PHE A 431 -4.19 53.29 -6.09
N LEU A 432 -5.26 52.80 -6.71
CA LEU A 432 -5.19 51.91 -7.88
C LEU A 432 -4.51 52.57 -9.08
N VAL A 433 -4.76 53.86 -9.30
CA VAL A 433 -4.13 54.66 -10.38
C VAL A 433 -2.66 54.98 -10.07
N LEU A 434 -2.32 55.26 -8.81
CA LEU A 434 -0.94 55.55 -8.40
C LEU A 434 -0.05 54.30 -8.32
N PHE A 435 -0.62 53.13 -7.96
CA PHE A 435 0.14 51.89 -7.73
C PHE A 435 -0.45 50.67 -8.47
N PRO A 436 -0.73 50.74 -9.79
CA PRO A 436 -1.45 49.67 -10.50
C PRO A 436 -0.74 48.31 -10.43
N LYS A 437 0.59 48.30 -10.54
CA LYS A 437 1.42 47.08 -10.46
C LYS A 437 1.40 46.43 -9.06
N PHE A 438 1.16 47.21 -8.00
CA PHE A 438 1.07 46.69 -6.65
C PHE A 438 -0.19 45.84 -6.53
N PHE A 439 -1.36 46.43 -6.74
CA PHE A 439 -2.64 45.73 -6.62
C PHE A 439 -2.78 44.55 -7.59
N SER A 440 -2.29 44.68 -8.83
CA SER A 440 -2.30 43.54 -9.77
C SER A 440 -1.43 42.38 -9.28
N SER A 441 -0.28 42.66 -8.65
CA SER A 441 0.59 41.61 -8.11
C SER A 441 -0.09 40.84 -6.97
N TYR A 442 -0.63 41.54 -5.96
CA TYR A 442 -1.36 40.91 -4.86
C TYR A 442 -2.56 40.09 -5.35
N PHE A 443 -3.31 40.61 -6.33
CA PHE A 443 -4.42 39.91 -6.96
C PHE A 443 -3.99 38.62 -7.65
N TYR A 444 -2.97 38.66 -8.52
CA TYR A 444 -2.52 37.45 -9.23
C TYR A 444 -1.79 36.46 -8.32
N ILE A 445 -1.13 36.90 -7.25
CA ILE A 445 -0.61 35.99 -6.20
C ILE A 445 -1.78 35.27 -5.51
N ALA A 446 -2.83 35.99 -5.11
CA ALA A 446 -4.02 35.41 -4.51
C ALA A 446 -4.76 34.44 -5.45
N LEU A 447 -4.84 34.79 -6.74
CA LEU A 447 -5.39 33.92 -7.78
C LEU A 447 -4.56 32.63 -7.94
N GLY A 448 -3.23 32.75 -7.88
CA GLY A 448 -2.31 31.61 -7.86
C GLY A 448 -2.47 30.73 -6.62
N HIS A 449 -2.64 31.31 -5.43
CA HIS A 449 -2.95 30.57 -4.19
C HIS A 449 -4.28 29.81 -4.30
N LEU A 450 -5.33 30.43 -4.86
CA LEU A 450 -6.62 29.78 -5.10
C LEU A 450 -6.49 28.63 -6.12
N ALA A 451 -5.73 28.83 -7.20
CA ALA A 451 -5.45 27.78 -8.18
C ALA A 451 -4.70 26.60 -7.56
N LEU A 452 -3.64 26.87 -6.76
CA LEU A 452 -2.88 25.85 -6.02
C LEU A 452 -3.72 25.08 -5.00
N ARG A 453 -4.79 25.67 -4.46
CA ARG A 453 -5.72 25.00 -3.54
C ARG A 453 -6.76 24.15 -4.26
N ASN A 454 -7.18 24.58 -5.45
CA ASN A 454 -8.19 23.88 -6.26
C ASN A 454 -7.58 22.79 -7.17
N ARG A 455 -6.27 22.83 -7.46
CA ARG A 455 -5.58 21.83 -8.28
C ARG A 455 -5.74 20.43 -7.72
N THR A 456 -5.81 19.43 -8.60
CA THR A 456 -5.84 18.04 -8.14
C THR A 456 -4.50 17.69 -7.49
N THR A 457 -4.55 16.97 -6.37
CA THR A 457 -3.34 16.48 -5.68
C THR A 457 -2.83 15.16 -6.28
N ARG A 458 -3.44 14.69 -7.37
CA ARG A 458 -3.16 13.43 -8.06
C ARG A 458 -1.99 13.60 -9.03
N PHE A 459 -0.84 13.09 -8.67
CA PHE A 459 0.33 12.95 -9.53
C PHE A 459 0.29 11.62 -10.30
N VAL A 460 0.73 11.62 -11.56
CA VAL A 460 0.88 10.40 -12.37
C VAL A 460 2.29 10.37 -12.95
N CYS A 461 3.09 9.40 -12.52
CA CYS A 461 4.47 9.26 -12.98
C CYS A 461 4.53 8.90 -14.47
N ARG A 462 5.08 9.79 -15.31
CA ARG A 462 5.17 9.57 -16.77
C ARG A 462 6.33 8.66 -17.19
N ARG A 463 7.18 8.21 -16.26
CA ARG A 463 8.22 7.20 -16.53
C ARG A 463 7.56 5.86 -16.88
N ALA A 464 7.78 5.38 -18.10
CA ALA A 464 7.11 4.20 -18.66
C ALA A 464 7.28 2.90 -17.84
N SER A 465 8.38 2.76 -17.10
CA SER A 465 8.62 1.61 -16.19
C SER A 465 7.96 1.75 -14.81
N CYS A 466 7.41 2.93 -14.48
CA CYS A 466 6.78 3.21 -13.19
C CYS A 466 5.26 3.35 -13.33
N GLY A 467 4.77 4.36 -14.08
CA GLY A 467 3.34 4.61 -14.29
C GLY A 467 2.50 4.91 -13.04
N ARG A 468 3.09 4.88 -11.83
CA ARG A 468 2.34 4.91 -10.57
C ARG A 468 1.69 6.27 -10.31
N LYS A 469 0.49 6.21 -9.76
CA LYS A 469 -0.29 7.35 -9.27
C LYS A 469 0.09 7.62 -7.81
N SER A 470 0.33 8.88 -7.42
CA SER A 470 0.66 9.29 -6.05
C SER A 470 0.01 10.61 -5.66
N CYS A 471 -0.03 10.92 -4.37
CA CYS A 471 -0.50 12.22 -3.88
C CYS A 471 0.66 13.21 -3.72
N LEU A 472 0.53 14.42 -4.27
CA LEU A 472 1.51 15.51 -4.13
C LEU A 472 1.66 16.02 -2.69
N GLN A 473 0.62 15.89 -1.86
CA GLN A 473 0.64 16.36 -0.47
C GLN A 473 1.24 15.33 0.48
N CYS A 474 0.72 14.09 0.49
CA CYS A 474 1.14 13.07 1.44
C CYS A 474 2.23 12.11 0.92
N LEU A 475 2.60 12.21 -0.36
CA LEU A 475 3.62 11.37 -1.04
C LEU A 475 3.36 9.85 -0.99
N LYS A 476 2.11 9.44 -0.73
CA LYS A 476 1.67 8.03 -0.75
C LYS A 476 1.06 7.66 -2.10
N SER A 477 0.81 6.37 -2.31
CA SER A 477 0.07 5.87 -3.48
C SER A 477 -1.33 6.47 -3.53
N TRP A 478 -1.75 6.84 -4.73
CA TRP A 478 -3.09 7.36 -4.97
C TRP A 478 -4.06 6.19 -5.17
N HIS A 479 -5.19 6.24 -4.47
CA HIS A 479 -6.32 5.32 -4.62
C HIS A 479 -7.59 6.15 -4.58
N ASP A 480 -8.52 5.93 -5.51
CA ASP A 480 -9.76 6.70 -5.58
C ASP A 480 -10.85 6.06 -4.67
N PRO A 481 -11.54 6.82 -3.79
CA PRO A 481 -11.31 8.23 -3.43
C PRO A 481 -10.12 8.40 -2.46
N HIS A 482 -9.23 9.35 -2.73
CA HIS A 482 -8.02 9.54 -1.93
C HIS A 482 -8.26 10.48 -0.75
N ILE A 483 -7.95 10.02 0.47
CA ILE A 483 -7.92 10.84 1.69
C ILE A 483 -6.48 10.89 2.20
N CYS A 484 -5.89 12.09 2.21
CA CYS A 484 -4.54 12.28 2.72
C CYS A 484 -4.46 11.85 4.20
N HIS A 485 -3.44 11.08 4.55
CA HIS A 485 -3.18 10.64 5.93
C HIS A 485 -4.32 9.85 6.62
N GLU A 486 -5.22 9.18 5.88
CA GLU A 486 -6.32 8.36 6.43
C GLU A 486 -6.00 7.49 7.67
N PRO A 487 -4.91 6.68 7.74
CA PRO A 487 -4.62 5.88 8.93
C PRO A 487 -4.24 6.72 10.17
N LEU A 488 -3.69 7.92 9.97
CA LEU A 488 -3.37 8.88 11.03
C LEU A 488 -4.63 9.62 11.48
N ILE A 489 -5.52 9.98 10.55
CA ILE A 489 -6.88 10.49 10.81
C ILE A 489 -7.65 9.51 11.72
N LEU A 490 -7.66 8.23 11.36
CA LEU A 490 -8.32 7.16 12.11
C LEU A 490 -7.70 6.93 13.49
N SER A 491 -6.37 6.93 13.59
CA SER A 491 -5.69 6.75 14.88
C SER A 491 -5.90 7.94 15.80
N LEU A 492 -5.79 9.19 15.31
CA LEU A 492 -6.07 10.40 16.07
C LEU A 492 -7.52 10.43 16.56
N ARG A 493 -8.48 10.16 15.66
CA ARG A 493 -9.89 10.11 16.02
C ARG A 493 -10.15 9.07 17.11
N THR A 494 -9.58 7.87 16.97
CA THR A 494 -9.72 6.79 17.96
C THR A 494 -9.11 7.17 19.31
N THR A 495 -7.93 7.82 19.35
CA THR A 495 -7.30 8.23 20.61
C THR A 495 -8.07 9.36 21.29
N VAL A 496 -8.58 10.33 20.54
CA VAL A 496 -9.40 11.42 21.08
C VAL A 496 -10.77 10.92 21.56
N GLU A 497 -11.46 10.08 20.78
CA GLU A 497 -12.73 9.44 21.20
C GLU A 497 -12.53 8.56 22.45
N ALA A 498 -11.42 7.81 22.53
CA ALA A 498 -11.07 7.02 23.71
C ALA A 498 -10.76 7.90 24.94
N ALA A 499 -10.06 9.02 24.78
CA ALA A 499 -9.76 9.95 25.87
C ALA A 499 -11.02 10.66 26.39
N ARG A 500 -11.84 11.22 25.49
CA ARG A 500 -13.17 11.77 25.80
C ARG A 500 -14.03 10.75 26.56
N THR A 501 -14.01 9.50 26.11
CA THR A 501 -14.70 8.37 26.74
C THR A 501 -14.17 8.05 28.15
N ALA A 502 -12.85 8.09 28.35
CA ALA A 502 -12.18 7.76 29.61
C ALA A 502 -12.20 8.90 30.66
N ALA A 503 -12.57 10.12 30.25
CA ALA A 503 -12.88 11.22 31.16
C ALA A 503 -14.18 10.92 31.94
N ILE A 504 -15.29 10.68 31.24
CA ILE A 504 -16.59 10.40 31.88
C ILE A 504 -16.62 9.01 32.52
N LYS A 505 -16.24 7.96 31.78
CA LYS A 505 -16.39 6.57 32.25
C LYS A 505 -15.45 6.28 33.41
N ARG A 506 -15.99 5.72 34.49
CA ARG A 506 -15.21 5.21 35.63
C ARG A 506 -15.24 3.68 35.59
N THR A 507 -14.07 3.05 35.70
CA THR A 507 -13.87 1.60 35.52
C THR A 507 -13.52 0.93 36.84
N CYS A 508 -14.24 -0.12 37.21
CA CYS A 508 -13.97 -0.86 38.44
C CYS A 508 -12.63 -1.63 38.36
N PRO A 509 -11.63 -1.34 39.22
CA PRO A 509 -10.35 -2.07 39.20
C PRO A 509 -10.48 -3.53 39.65
N ARG A 510 -11.59 -3.91 40.31
CA ARG A 510 -11.83 -5.29 40.76
C ARG A 510 -12.41 -6.20 39.67
N CYS A 511 -13.19 -5.67 38.73
CA CYS A 511 -13.93 -6.49 37.75
C CYS A 511 -14.02 -5.90 36.33
N GLY A 512 -13.35 -4.79 36.03
CA GLY A 512 -13.33 -4.16 34.69
C GLY A 512 -14.63 -3.49 34.24
N THR A 513 -15.73 -3.63 34.98
CA THR A 513 -17.02 -3.01 34.63
C THR A 513 -16.90 -1.48 34.62
N SER A 514 -17.24 -0.87 33.49
CA SER A 514 -17.19 0.58 33.29
C SER A 514 -18.59 1.18 33.27
N PHE A 515 -18.77 2.34 33.89
CA PHE A 515 -20.08 2.97 34.06
C PHE A 515 -19.95 4.50 34.13
N VAL A 516 -21.06 5.18 33.86
CA VAL A 516 -21.22 6.65 33.86
C VAL A 516 -22.23 7.03 34.94
N LYS A 517 -22.03 8.16 35.60
CA LYS A 517 -22.95 8.70 36.60
C LYS A 517 -24.00 9.55 35.87
N SER A 518 -25.27 9.19 35.93
CA SER A 518 -26.36 9.99 35.32
C SER A 518 -26.96 11.04 36.27
N SER A 519 -26.90 10.81 37.58
CA SER A 519 -27.28 11.76 38.64
C SER A 519 -26.84 11.26 40.02
N GLY A 520 -27.03 12.07 41.07
CA GLY A 520 -26.89 11.65 42.46
C GLY A 520 -25.51 11.83 43.10
N CYS A 521 -25.13 10.91 43.98
CA CYS A 521 -23.97 10.99 44.88
C CYS A 521 -22.65 10.56 44.21
N ASN A 522 -21.53 11.19 44.59
CA ASN A 522 -20.18 10.85 44.08
C ASN A 522 -19.58 9.55 44.67
N LYS A 523 -20.29 8.88 45.58
CA LYS A 523 -19.94 7.53 46.05
C LYS A 523 -20.53 6.47 45.12
N LEU A 524 -19.69 5.82 44.35
CA LEU A 524 -20.06 4.74 43.45
C LEU A 524 -19.89 3.39 44.14
N THR A 525 -20.82 2.45 43.91
CA THR A 525 -20.67 1.04 44.32
C THR A 525 -20.91 0.16 43.10
N CYS A 526 -19.90 -0.61 42.70
CA CYS A 526 -19.99 -1.57 41.61
C CYS A 526 -20.79 -2.81 42.03
N VAL A 527 -21.39 -3.52 41.07
CA VAL A 527 -22.09 -4.80 41.28
C VAL A 527 -21.23 -5.87 41.96
N CYS A 528 -19.90 -5.79 41.84
CA CYS A 528 -18.95 -6.68 42.54
C CYS A 528 -18.66 -6.27 44.01
N GLY A 529 -19.39 -5.29 44.56
CA GLY A 529 -19.22 -4.76 45.92
C GLY A 529 -18.07 -3.76 46.12
N TYR A 530 -17.24 -3.51 45.11
CA TYR A 530 -16.18 -2.50 45.18
C TYR A 530 -16.76 -1.09 45.17
N SER A 531 -16.32 -0.21 46.09
CA SER A 531 -16.80 1.18 46.17
C SER A 531 -15.67 2.17 45.85
N MET A 532 -15.96 3.18 45.02
CA MET A 532 -14.98 4.22 44.64
C MET A 532 -15.59 5.63 44.64
N CYS A 533 -14.75 6.65 44.79
CA CYS A 533 -15.17 8.03 44.55
C CYS A 533 -15.16 8.33 43.05
N TYR A 534 -16.23 8.94 42.53
CA TYR A 534 -16.34 9.37 41.13
C TYR A 534 -15.23 10.35 40.74
N LEU A 535 -15.00 11.36 41.59
CA LEU A 535 -14.03 12.43 41.36
C LEU A 535 -12.59 11.89 41.32
N CYS A 536 -12.09 11.39 42.45
CA CYS A 536 -10.67 11.05 42.62
C CYS A 536 -10.29 9.60 42.28
N ARG A 537 -11.25 8.76 41.86
CA ARG A 537 -11.07 7.34 41.50
C ARG A 537 -10.54 6.42 42.63
N LYS A 538 -10.30 6.94 43.84
CA LYS A 538 -9.81 6.16 45.01
C LYS A 538 -10.87 5.17 45.55
N ASN A 539 -10.38 4.08 46.14
CA ASN A 539 -11.18 3.12 46.91
C ASN A 539 -11.83 3.81 48.12
N ILE A 540 -13.14 3.65 48.30
CA ILE A 540 -13.90 4.11 49.48
C ILE A 540 -14.81 3.00 50.01
N GLY A 541 -14.33 1.75 49.91
CA GLY A 541 -14.97 0.56 50.47
C GLY A 541 -15.23 0.66 51.98
N LYS A 542 -15.98 -0.31 52.52
CA LYS A 542 -16.26 -0.39 53.96
C LYS A 542 -14.95 -0.66 54.72
N ALA A 543 -14.59 0.22 55.66
CA ALA A 543 -13.57 -0.07 56.66
C ALA A 543 -13.86 -1.41 57.37
N GLY A 544 -12.87 -2.31 57.43
CA GLY A 544 -12.99 -3.59 58.15
C GLY A 544 -13.16 -4.86 57.31
N SER A 545 -13.05 -4.80 55.97
CA SER A 545 -13.07 -5.99 55.10
C SER A 545 -11.77 -6.15 54.31
N ASN A 546 -10.72 -6.71 54.94
CA ASN A 546 -9.44 -7.20 54.38
C ASN A 546 -8.90 -6.50 53.11
N THR A 547 -9.06 -5.19 53.01
CA THR A 547 -8.50 -4.31 51.99
C THR A 547 -8.23 -2.98 52.67
N GLU A 548 -6.97 -2.57 52.68
CA GLU A 548 -6.52 -1.35 53.33
C GLU A 548 -7.09 -0.10 52.63
N GLY A 549 -7.36 0.97 53.39
CA GLY A 549 -7.76 2.28 52.85
C GLY A 549 -9.27 2.56 52.64
N GLY A 550 -10.19 1.76 53.20
CA GLY A 550 -11.63 1.99 53.07
C GLY A 550 -12.18 3.16 53.90
N GLU A 551 -12.10 4.41 53.41
CA GLU A 551 -12.57 5.61 54.13
C GLU A 551 -14.12 5.75 54.21
N GLY A 552 -14.87 5.05 53.36
CA GLY A 552 -16.33 5.15 53.32
C GLY A 552 -16.82 6.57 52.99
N TYR A 553 -17.75 7.09 53.80
CA TYR A 553 -18.22 8.48 53.64
C TYR A 553 -17.24 9.53 54.20
N ARG A 554 -16.27 9.14 55.06
CA ARG A 554 -15.30 10.08 55.66
C ARG A 554 -14.30 10.65 54.66
N HIS A 555 -14.25 10.06 53.47
CA HIS A 555 -13.56 10.55 52.28
C HIS A 555 -14.08 11.92 51.79
N PHE A 556 -15.35 12.21 52.07
CA PHE A 556 -16.01 13.41 51.62
C PHE A 556 -15.94 14.52 52.68
N CYS A 557 -15.95 15.76 52.21
CA CYS A 557 -15.92 16.97 53.02
C CYS A 557 -17.30 17.23 53.65
N GLU A 558 -17.32 17.47 54.96
CA GLU A 558 -18.54 17.76 55.74
C GLU A 558 -18.73 19.26 56.02
N HIS A 559 -17.80 20.12 55.59
CA HIS A 559 -17.88 21.56 55.81
C HIS A 559 -18.97 22.21 54.95
N PHE A 560 -19.78 23.06 55.57
CA PHE A 560 -20.83 23.84 54.92
C PHE A 560 -20.24 24.84 53.92
N ARG A 561 -20.92 25.06 52.79
CA ARG A 561 -20.45 25.96 51.73
C ARG A 561 -21.54 26.99 51.41
N PRO A 562 -21.26 28.30 51.47
CA PRO A 562 -22.23 29.34 51.11
C PRO A 562 -22.72 29.25 49.66
N THR A 563 -21.88 28.75 48.76
CA THR A 563 -22.21 28.52 47.35
C THR A 563 -22.05 27.03 47.03
N PRO A 564 -23.10 26.32 46.55
CA PRO A 564 -23.01 24.91 46.21
C PRO A 564 -22.02 24.68 45.05
N GLY A 565 -21.23 23.61 45.14
CA GLY A 565 -20.27 23.20 44.09
C GLY A 565 -18.89 23.85 44.12
N GLN A 566 -18.65 24.88 44.96
CA GLN A 566 -17.32 25.45 45.17
C GLN A 566 -16.37 24.49 45.91
N LYS A 567 -15.06 24.59 45.67
CA LYS A 567 -14.05 23.80 46.43
C LYS A 567 -14.02 24.25 47.90
N CYS A 568 -13.77 23.31 48.82
CA CYS A 568 -13.53 23.63 50.22
C CYS A 568 -12.16 24.30 50.37
N GLN A 569 -12.06 25.35 51.20
CA GLN A 569 -10.79 26.03 51.51
C GLN A 569 -10.15 25.52 52.82
N GLU A 570 -10.83 24.62 53.53
CA GLU A 570 -10.44 24.13 54.85
C GLU A 570 -9.94 22.68 54.83
N CYS A 571 -10.19 21.91 53.76
CA CYS A 571 -9.64 20.57 53.58
C CYS A 571 -9.66 20.08 52.12
N ASP A 572 -8.77 19.15 51.79
CA ASP A 572 -8.62 18.52 50.47
C ASP A 572 -9.61 17.35 50.21
N LYS A 573 -10.67 17.22 51.02
CA LYS A 573 -11.64 16.13 50.89
C LYS A 573 -12.59 16.34 49.71
N CYS A 574 -13.01 15.24 49.09
CA CYS A 574 -13.90 15.29 47.92
C CYS A 574 -15.30 15.80 48.28
N ASP A 575 -16.01 16.38 47.32
CA ASP A 575 -17.41 16.79 47.49
C ASP A 575 -18.36 15.64 47.13
N LEU A 576 -19.37 15.40 47.97
CA LEU A 576 -20.34 14.32 47.81
C LEU A 576 -21.38 14.59 46.70
N TYR A 577 -21.73 15.87 46.49
CA TYR A 577 -22.85 16.30 45.64
C TYR A 577 -22.45 17.23 44.49
N ARG A 578 -21.20 17.70 44.43
CA ARG A 578 -20.68 18.44 43.28
C ARG A 578 -20.85 17.64 41.99
N ALA A 579 -21.64 18.17 41.07
CA ALA A 579 -21.52 17.88 39.65
C ALA A 579 -20.30 18.65 39.13
N GLU A 580 -19.41 17.96 38.43
CA GLU A 580 -18.42 18.64 37.60
C GLU A 580 -19.04 18.92 36.23
N ASP A 581 -18.52 19.91 35.53
CA ASP A 581 -18.90 20.19 34.15
C ASP A 581 -18.29 19.09 33.27
N GLU A 582 -19.08 18.03 33.03
CA GLU A 582 -18.65 16.84 32.30
C GLU A 582 -18.27 17.21 30.86
N ASP A 583 -18.98 18.14 30.23
CA ASP A 583 -18.67 18.63 28.88
C ASP A 583 -17.32 19.36 28.85
N ALA A 584 -17.02 20.19 29.85
CA ALA A 584 -15.72 20.85 29.97
C ALA A 584 -14.56 19.91 30.38
N GLU A 585 -14.81 18.81 31.10
CA GLU A 585 -13.81 17.74 31.32
C GLU A 585 -13.55 16.95 30.04
N VAL A 586 -14.60 16.60 29.30
CA VAL A 586 -14.53 15.90 27.99
C VAL A 586 -13.78 16.73 26.95
N LYS A 587 -14.08 18.03 26.84
CA LYS A 587 -13.42 18.93 25.88
C LYS A 587 -11.92 18.98 26.15
N ARG A 588 -11.51 19.27 27.39
CA ARG A 588 -10.09 19.31 27.80
C ARG A 588 -9.39 17.97 27.62
N ALA A 589 -10.02 16.86 28.00
CA ALA A 589 -9.45 15.52 27.79
C ALA A 589 -9.25 15.19 26.30
N GLY A 590 -10.12 15.69 25.42
CA GLY A 590 -9.95 15.60 23.98
C GLY A 590 -8.78 16.44 23.46
N GLU A 591 -8.74 17.73 23.83
CA GLU A 591 -7.68 18.68 23.45
C GLU A 591 -6.29 18.22 23.92
N ASP A 592 -6.20 17.73 25.16
CA ASP A 592 -4.95 17.21 25.74
C ASP A 592 -4.49 15.93 25.03
N ALA A 593 -5.40 15.03 24.69
CA ALA A 593 -5.08 13.80 23.94
C ALA A 593 -4.65 14.10 22.49
N GLU A 594 -5.31 15.07 21.84
CA GLU A 594 -4.97 15.54 20.50
C GLU A 594 -3.57 16.16 20.46
N ARG A 595 -3.23 16.99 21.47
CA ARG A 595 -1.89 17.57 21.65
C ARG A 595 -0.82 16.51 21.87
N MET A 596 -1.02 15.60 22.84
CA MET A 596 -0.09 14.49 23.13
C MET A 596 0.08 13.53 21.95
N TRP A 597 -0.95 13.33 21.12
CA TRP A 597 -0.86 12.55 19.89
C TRP A 597 -0.01 13.26 18.83
N ARG A 598 -0.22 14.57 18.59
CA ARG A 598 0.58 15.35 17.63
C ARG A 598 2.06 15.37 18.01
N GLU A 599 2.37 15.54 19.29
CA GLU A 599 3.73 15.50 19.82
C GLU A 599 4.40 14.14 19.58
N ARG A 600 3.66 13.03 19.79
CA ARG A 600 4.16 11.66 19.60
C ARG A 600 4.45 11.33 18.14
N GLU A 601 3.54 11.69 17.24
CA GLU A 601 3.64 11.36 15.81
C GLU A 601 4.46 12.41 15.01
N GLY A 602 4.95 13.46 15.68
CA GLY A 602 5.70 14.55 15.04
C GLY A 602 4.86 15.49 14.18
N MET A 603 3.52 15.41 14.26
CA MET A 603 2.56 16.11 13.39
C MET A 603 2.13 17.48 13.95
N ILE A 604 3.08 18.24 14.50
CA ILE A 604 2.83 19.57 15.07
C ILE A 604 2.71 20.59 13.92
N GLY A 605 1.54 21.24 13.79
CA GLY A 605 1.30 22.29 12.79
C GLY A 605 0.94 21.81 11.38
N VAL A 606 0.70 20.51 11.19
CA VAL A 606 0.21 19.97 9.90
C VAL A 606 -1.29 20.26 9.74
N LYS A 607 -1.62 21.14 8.79
CA LYS A 607 -3.01 21.51 8.43
C LYS A 607 -3.73 20.38 7.70
N GLY A 608 -5.06 20.34 7.83
CA GLY A 608 -5.94 19.36 7.19
C GLY A 608 -6.15 18.09 8.01
N LEU A 609 -5.70 18.08 9.26
CA LEU A 609 -5.96 17.01 10.23
C LEU A 609 -7.04 17.42 11.26
N GLU A 610 -7.40 18.70 11.31
CA GLU A 610 -8.38 19.26 12.23
C GLU A 610 -9.81 18.72 11.99
N ASP A 611 -10.21 18.59 10.71
CA ASP A 611 -11.55 18.11 10.31
C ASP A 611 -11.87 16.69 10.83
N ALA A 612 -10.85 15.86 11.04
CA ALA A 612 -10.98 14.46 11.46
C ALA A 612 -11.57 14.28 12.88
N VAL A 613 -11.38 15.26 13.75
CA VAL A 613 -11.74 15.22 15.18
C VAL A 613 -13.04 15.97 15.46
N GLY A 614 -13.56 16.65 14.43
CA GLY A 614 -14.46 17.80 14.54
C GLY A 614 -13.70 19.02 15.06
N ASN A 615 -13.95 20.21 14.49
CA ASN A 615 -13.33 21.46 14.92
C ASN A 615 -13.64 21.78 16.40
N VAL A 616 -12.76 21.32 17.30
CA VAL A 616 -12.76 21.62 18.75
C VAL A 616 -11.77 22.74 19.08
N ALA A 617 -10.65 22.78 18.35
CA ALA A 617 -10.02 24.05 18.02
C ALA A 617 -10.95 24.79 17.06
N GLY A 618 -11.33 26.02 17.41
CA GLY A 618 -12.15 26.84 16.53
C GLY A 618 -11.40 27.11 15.23
N GLU A 619 -12.10 26.96 14.10
CA GLU A 619 -11.57 27.21 12.76
C GLU A 619 -10.84 28.56 12.72
N ASP A 620 -9.61 28.56 12.19
CA ASP A 620 -8.65 29.68 12.24
C ASP A 620 -8.99 30.74 11.16
N THR A 621 -10.26 31.13 11.18
CA THR A 621 -10.93 32.02 10.24
C THR A 621 -10.18 33.35 10.16
N VAL A 622 -10.17 33.93 8.96
CA VAL A 622 -9.59 35.25 8.69
C VAL A 622 -10.16 36.31 9.64
N LEU A 623 -11.42 36.15 10.07
CA LEU A 623 -12.09 36.99 11.06
C LEU A 623 -11.45 36.95 12.46
N ASN A 624 -10.97 35.78 12.91
CA ASN A 624 -10.29 35.64 14.19
C ASN A 624 -8.86 36.20 14.12
N ARG A 625 -8.14 35.94 13.01
CA ARG A 625 -6.83 36.56 12.75
C ARG A 625 -6.89 38.10 12.68
N LEU A 626 -7.98 38.66 12.14
CA LEU A 626 -8.26 40.10 12.15
C LEU A 626 -8.49 40.64 13.57
N LYS A 627 -9.27 39.94 14.41
CA LYS A 627 -9.48 40.32 15.83
C LYS A 627 -8.18 40.31 16.63
N ASP A 628 -7.30 39.36 16.36
CA ASP A 628 -6.00 39.22 17.04
C ASP A 628 -4.92 40.16 16.50
N GLY A 629 -5.23 41.01 15.49
CA GLY A 629 -4.26 41.90 14.86
C GLY A 629 -3.18 41.20 14.02
N ARG A 630 -3.38 39.92 13.68
CA ARG A 630 -2.43 39.08 12.93
C ARG A 630 -2.87 38.90 11.47
N TRP A 631 -2.87 39.99 10.71
CA TRP A 631 -3.28 40.02 9.31
C TRP A 631 -2.28 40.75 8.42
N SER A 632 -2.10 40.27 7.19
CA SER A 632 -1.37 40.96 6.11
C SER A 632 -2.34 41.42 5.01
N VAL A 633 -1.87 42.31 4.13
CA VAL A 633 -2.62 42.73 2.93
C VAL A 633 -2.86 41.53 1.98
N GLN A 634 -1.95 40.55 1.96
CA GLN A 634 -2.13 39.32 1.16
C GLN A 634 -3.22 38.43 1.76
N ASP A 635 -3.33 38.28 3.08
CA ASP A 635 -4.42 37.49 3.70
C ASP A 635 -5.82 38.04 3.32
N ILE A 636 -5.95 39.37 3.21
CA ILE A 636 -7.19 40.03 2.80
C ILE A 636 -7.45 39.79 1.30
N ALA A 637 -6.42 39.86 0.46
CA ALA A 637 -6.53 39.57 -0.96
C ALA A 637 -6.91 38.10 -1.23
N ASP A 638 -6.24 37.15 -0.58
CA ASP A 638 -6.52 35.72 -0.64
C ASP A 638 -7.96 35.43 -0.23
N TRP A 639 -8.42 35.98 0.90
CA TRP A 639 -9.82 35.84 1.35
C TRP A 639 -10.83 36.42 0.36
N ALA A 640 -10.57 37.62 -0.18
CA ALA A 640 -11.49 38.26 -1.13
C ALA A 640 -11.56 37.47 -2.45
N VAL A 641 -10.42 36.99 -2.96
CA VAL A 641 -10.36 36.15 -4.17
C VAL A 641 -11.08 34.82 -3.92
N GLU A 642 -10.84 34.15 -2.79
CA GLU A 642 -11.54 32.90 -2.42
C GLU A 642 -13.07 33.08 -2.34
N MET A 643 -13.54 34.17 -1.74
CA MET A 643 -14.98 34.40 -1.52
C MET A 643 -15.75 34.75 -2.80
N PHE A 644 -15.12 35.45 -3.75
CA PHE A 644 -15.80 36.06 -4.90
C PHE A 644 -15.33 35.54 -6.26
N ILE A 645 -14.29 34.71 -6.35
CA ILE A 645 -13.72 34.24 -7.62
C ILE A 645 -13.66 32.72 -7.67
N SER A 646 -13.95 32.16 -8.84
CA SER A 646 -13.64 30.79 -9.21
C SER A 646 -12.61 30.78 -10.34
N VAL A 647 -11.58 29.96 -10.18
CA VAL A 647 -10.53 29.72 -11.19
C VAL A 647 -10.75 28.35 -11.82
N ASP A 648 -10.64 28.28 -13.14
CA ASP A 648 -10.61 27.03 -13.87
C ASP A 648 -9.17 26.47 -13.84
N VAL A 649 -8.98 25.28 -13.25
CA VAL A 649 -7.69 24.60 -13.09
C VAL A 649 -7.80 23.21 -13.73
N GLU A 650 -6.81 22.84 -14.54
CA GLU A 650 -6.70 21.52 -15.20
C GLU A 650 -6.18 20.41 -14.25
#